data_AF-A0A3R6VML5-F1
#
_entry.id   AF-A0A3R6VML5-F1
#
_cell.length_a   1.000
_cell.length_b   1.000
_cell.length_c   1.000
_cell.angle_alpha   90.00
_cell.angle_beta   90.00
_cell.angle_gamma   90.00
#
_symmetry.space_group_name_H-M   'P 1'
#
loop_
_entity.id
_entity.type
_entity.pdbx_description
1 polymer ?
#
loop_
_entity_poly.entity_id
_entity_poly.type
_entity_poly.pdbx_seq_one_letter_code
_entity_poly.pdbx_strand_id
1 'polypeptide(L)'
;MKKNLLLTWSVWLLTACNVSVDLPVVSSDSDLQFPDLAKTWDEGMPLGNATVGALVWQRDSALRFSLDRTDLWDLRPMDSISGPNNRFAWVREQVMKGDYLPVQKKFDHPYDRQPAPSKIPGAALEFSLKELGSPSDVRLYLNNALCEATWENGATLKTFVHATEPVGWFVFENLPSSITPTLISPKYNTGGNEAGNSVEGQDLRRLGYKQGEINEDANQITYHQEGWNGFSYDVNVRWEQKGQTLCGVWSVTSSLVQDKASDETQEAMTRGINQDYQSHLDFWKSYWAQSSITLPDPVLQKQYDNEMYKYGSATREDSYPISLQAVWTADNGKLPPWKGDYHHDLNTQLSYWPTYTGNHLKEGLGYLNTLWNQRDVYKEYTRQYFETDGMNVPGVCTLLGVPMGGWIQYSMSQTAGAWLAQHFYLHWKYSMDREFLKDRAYPFLKEVATFLEQISVVDAQGVRKLTMSSSPEIYDNSINAWFKDMTNYDLALMKFAFGAASELAGELNIPEEAAHWQKLNEQLPELDTDKEGALTFAKGFSYDQSHRHFSHAMAIHPLGLLDWSQGEKSQKIIRATIQKLEDYGPDWWCGYSYSWCGNMKARAFDGEGAADKLRTFAECFCLRNTFHANGDQTKTGKSKFTYRPFTLEGNFAFASGIQEMLLQSHTGIIRVFPAIPAGWSNVSFDNLRAMGAFLISAEKQNGKITKLHIYPEQGGTIRIASPFGAEEVVVTGNAGEVTNENGILSFETSKGEWVNIINK
;
A
#
# COMPACT_ATOMS: atom_id res chain seq x y z
N MET A 1 -47.93 -17.15 -18.12
CA MET A 1 -47.89 -18.19 -19.18
C MET A 1 -46.72 -19.11 -18.90
N LYS A 2 -47.00 -20.40 -18.68
CA LYS A 2 -46.00 -21.46 -18.47
C LYS A 2 -45.13 -21.59 -19.73
N LYS A 3 -43.80 -21.55 -19.59
CA LYS A 3 -42.88 -22.09 -20.60
C LYS A 3 -42.08 -23.21 -19.93
N ASN A 4 -42.21 -24.38 -20.53
CA ASN A 4 -41.71 -25.65 -20.08
C ASN A 4 -40.18 -25.75 -20.22
N LEU A 5 -39.60 -26.39 -19.21
CA LEU A 5 -38.39 -27.19 -19.21
C LEU A 5 -38.09 -27.86 -20.57
N LEU A 6 -36.87 -27.66 -21.05
CA LEU A 6 -36.12 -28.68 -21.80
C LEU A 6 -34.69 -28.64 -21.24
N LEU A 7 -34.47 -29.52 -20.27
CA LEU A 7 -33.20 -29.81 -19.63
C LEU A 7 -32.42 -30.75 -20.56
N THR A 8 -31.53 -30.22 -21.39
CA THR A 8 -30.50 -31.02 -22.06
C THR A 8 -29.27 -31.07 -21.16
N TRP A 9 -29.13 -32.18 -20.41
CA TRP A 9 -27.89 -32.53 -19.74
C TRP A 9 -26.87 -32.98 -20.79
N SER A 10 -26.07 -32.03 -21.26
CA SER A 10 -24.85 -32.32 -22.01
C SER A 10 -23.72 -32.53 -21.01
N VAL A 11 -23.48 -33.78 -20.61
CA VAL A 11 -22.29 -34.16 -19.84
C VAL A 11 -21.09 -34.06 -20.79
N TRP A 12 -20.50 -32.87 -20.90
CA TRP A 12 -19.14 -32.71 -21.41
C TRP A 12 -18.19 -33.00 -20.24
N LEU A 13 -17.76 -34.25 -20.13
CA LEU A 13 -16.57 -34.65 -19.37
C LEU A 13 -15.33 -34.10 -20.09
N LEU A 14 -15.14 -32.78 -20.07
CA LEU A 14 -13.87 -32.16 -20.41
C LEU A 14 -13.00 -32.24 -19.15
N THR A 15 -12.19 -33.29 -19.07
CA THR A 15 -11.28 -33.47 -17.94
C THR A 15 -10.13 -32.48 -18.07
N ALA A 16 -9.91 -31.63 -17.06
CA ALA A 16 -8.83 -30.64 -17.06
C ALA A 16 -7.44 -31.30 -17.16
N CYS A 17 -7.30 -32.52 -16.64
CA CYS A 17 -6.04 -33.28 -16.65
C CYS A 17 -5.82 -34.19 -17.89
N ASN A 18 -6.52 -34.02 -19.03
CA ASN A 18 -6.22 -34.81 -20.24
C ASN A 18 -5.14 -34.21 -21.13
N VAL A 19 -4.73 -32.97 -20.85
CA VAL A 19 -3.64 -32.28 -21.54
C VAL A 19 -2.42 -32.32 -20.62
N SER A 20 -1.23 -32.49 -21.20
CA SER A 20 0.05 -32.29 -20.51
C SER A 20 0.01 -30.95 -19.75
N VAL A 21 0.18 -30.97 -18.42
CA VAL A 21 0.27 -29.74 -17.63
C VAL A 21 1.58 -29.06 -17.99
N ASP A 22 1.51 -27.84 -18.52
CA ASP A 22 2.69 -27.07 -18.94
C ASP A 22 2.71 -25.76 -18.17
N LEU A 23 3.52 -25.72 -17.12
CA LEU A 23 3.71 -24.56 -16.25
C LEU A 23 5.18 -24.12 -16.31
N PRO A 24 5.63 -23.52 -17.43
CA PRO A 24 7.00 -23.04 -17.56
C PRO A 24 7.28 -21.89 -16.61
N VAL A 25 8.51 -21.84 -16.10
CA VAL A 25 8.98 -20.82 -15.15
C VAL A 25 10.28 -20.21 -15.64
N VAL A 26 10.51 -18.93 -15.31
CA VAL A 26 11.74 -18.20 -15.61
C VAL A 26 12.34 -17.69 -14.31
N SER A 27 13.44 -18.30 -13.90
CA SER A 27 14.20 -17.90 -12.72
C SER A 27 14.80 -16.50 -12.84
N SER A 28 14.82 -15.79 -11.71
CA SER A 28 15.52 -14.52 -11.51
C SER A 28 16.37 -14.58 -10.24
N ASP A 29 17.41 -13.75 -10.15
CA ASP A 29 18.23 -13.60 -8.93
C ASP A 29 17.42 -13.00 -7.77
N SER A 30 16.32 -12.30 -8.10
CA SER A 30 15.42 -11.68 -7.13
C SER A 30 14.36 -12.64 -6.57
N ASP A 31 14.26 -13.86 -7.10
CA ASP A 31 13.30 -14.86 -6.60
C ASP A 31 13.50 -15.15 -5.10
N LEU A 32 12.40 -15.48 -4.42
CA LEU A 32 12.47 -16.05 -3.08
C LEU A 32 12.73 -17.54 -3.23
N GLN A 33 13.85 -18.03 -2.71
CA GLN A 33 14.23 -19.43 -2.80
C GLN A 33 14.78 -19.91 -1.46
N PHE A 34 14.29 -21.05 -1.01
CA PHE A 34 14.62 -21.64 0.29
C PHE A 34 14.73 -23.15 0.22
N PRO A 35 15.52 -23.78 1.10
CA PRO A 35 15.59 -25.23 1.18
C PRO A 35 14.41 -25.86 1.95
N ASP A 36 13.46 -25.05 2.44
CA ASP A 36 12.39 -25.47 3.36
C ASP A 36 11.16 -24.57 3.27
N LEU A 37 10.00 -25.12 3.66
CA LEU A 37 8.78 -24.34 3.92
C LEU A 37 8.91 -23.60 5.25
N ALA A 38 8.48 -22.34 5.25
CA ALA A 38 8.35 -21.54 6.46
C ALA A 38 7.49 -22.24 7.52
N LYS A 39 7.84 -22.06 8.81
CA LYS A 39 7.14 -22.70 9.94
C LYS A 39 6.08 -21.82 10.57
N THR A 40 5.98 -20.57 10.14
CA THR A 40 5.00 -19.59 10.59
C THR A 40 4.34 -18.94 9.38
N TRP A 41 3.07 -18.59 9.52
CA TRP A 41 2.26 -18.03 8.43
C TRP A 41 2.83 -16.71 7.90
N ASP A 42 3.38 -15.86 8.78
CA ASP A 42 3.97 -14.56 8.44
C ASP A 42 5.27 -14.65 7.62
N GLU A 43 5.84 -15.85 7.47
CA GLU A 43 6.98 -16.15 6.59
C GLU A 43 6.59 -16.98 5.36
N GLY A 44 5.30 -17.33 5.21
CA GLY A 44 4.82 -18.11 4.07
C GLY A 44 5.04 -17.41 2.74
N MET A 45 5.13 -18.19 1.66
CA MET A 45 5.25 -17.63 0.30
C MET A 45 3.96 -16.91 -0.08
N PRO A 46 4.00 -15.59 -0.35
CA PRO A 46 2.82 -14.83 -0.66
C PRO A 46 2.43 -14.98 -2.13
N LEU A 47 1.16 -15.31 -2.36
CA LEU A 47 0.51 -15.30 -3.67
C LEU A 47 -0.78 -14.49 -3.57
N GLY A 48 -1.13 -13.73 -4.60
CA GLY A 48 -2.35 -12.92 -4.57
C GLY A 48 -2.63 -12.15 -5.87
N ASN A 49 -3.86 -11.66 -5.98
CA ASN A 49 -4.32 -10.85 -7.12
C ASN A 49 -5.18 -9.64 -6.72
N ALA A 50 -4.97 -9.12 -5.50
CA ALA A 50 -5.74 -8.05 -4.85
C ALA A 50 -7.17 -8.42 -4.42
N THR A 51 -7.70 -9.55 -4.88
CA THR A 51 -9.03 -10.05 -4.49
C THR A 51 -8.90 -11.23 -3.56
N VAL A 52 -8.22 -12.30 -3.99
CA VAL A 52 -7.93 -13.51 -3.20
C VAL A 52 -6.42 -13.65 -3.02
N GLY A 53 -6.02 -14.31 -1.94
CA GLY A 53 -4.62 -14.54 -1.60
C GLY A 53 -4.39 -15.89 -0.97
N ALA A 54 -3.13 -16.33 -1.07
CA ALA A 54 -2.63 -17.50 -0.38
C ALA A 54 -1.27 -17.23 0.27
N LEU A 55 -1.04 -17.82 1.44
CA LEU A 55 0.31 -18.01 2.01
C LEU A 55 0.64 -19.50 1.99
N VAL A 56 1.75 -19.89 1.36
CA VAL A 56 2.21 -21.29 1.33
C VAL A 56 3.31 -21.50 2.36
N TRP A 57 3.04 -22.36 3.35
CA TRP A 57 3.94 -22.62 4.48
C TRP A 57 3.69 -24.00 5.07
N GLN A 58 4.42 -24.37 6.13
CA GLN A 58 4.27 -25.63 6.84
C GLN A 58 3.71 -25.40 8.25
N ARG A 59 2.59 -26.05 8.54
CA ARG A 59 2.03 -26.16 9.90
C ARG A 59 2.12 -27.61 10.35
N ASP A 60 2.86 -27.85 11.43
CA ASP A 60 3.13 -29.20 11.94
C ASP A 60 3.66 -30.14 10.83
N SER A 61 2.90 -31.20 10.51
CA SER A 61 3.21 -32.16 9.43
C SER A 61 2.38 -31.93 8.16
N ALA A 62 1.90 -30.72 7.93
CA ALA A 62 1.10 -30.36 6.76
C ALA A 62 1.73 -29.19 6.01
N LEU A 63 1.74 -29.29 4.68
CA LEU A 63 1.85 -28.16 3.78
C LEU A 63 0.50 -27.45 3.82
N ARG A 64 0.52 -26.15 4.07
CA ARG A 64 -0.66 -25.34 4.35
C ARG A 64 -0.71 -24.13 3.42
N PHE A 65 -1.90 -23.92 2.86
CA PHE A 65 -2.23 -22.73 2.09
C PHE A 65 -3.22 -21.93 2.94
N SER A 66 -2.82 -20.79 3.50
CA SER A 66 -3.75 -19.89 4.18
C SER A 66 -4.54 -19.14 3.11
N LEU A 67 -5.83 -19.43 2.95
CA LEU A 67 -6.69 -18.87 1.91
C LEU A 67 -7.47 -17.67 2.46
N ASP A 68 -7.45 -16.56 1.72
CA ASP A 68 -8.08 -15.32 2.17
C ASP A 68 -8.62 -14.49 1.00
N ARG A 69 -9.44 -13.49 1.34
CA ARG A 69 -10.03 -12.54 0.41
C ARG A 69 -10.13 -11.16 1.05
N THR A 70 -9.96 -10.10 0.26
CA THR A 70 -9.85 -8.72 0.77
C THR A 70 -11.11 -8.25 1.52
N ASP A 71 -12.28 -8.70 1.08
CA ASP A 71 -13.59 -8.26 1.59
C ASP A 71 -14.20 -9.14 2.70
N LEU A 72 -13.40 -10.03 3.30
CA LEU A 72 -13.83 -10.79 4.48
C LEU A 72 -13.79 -9.94 5.75
N TRP A 73 -14.92 -9.31 6.11
CA TRP A 73 -15.00 -8.37 7.24
C TRP A 73 -16.24 -8.59 8.12
N ASP A 74 -16.05 -8.51 9.44
CA ASP A 74 -17.14 -8.20 10.37
C ASP A 74 -17.31 -6.66 10.38
N LEU A 75 -18.47 -6.18 9.92
CA LEU A 75 -18.80 -4.75 9.87
C LEU A 75 -19.75 -4.32 10.99
N ARG A 76 -19.83 -5.09 12.08
CA ARG A 76 -20.66 -4.76 13.24
C ARG A 76 -20.32 -3.37 13.77
N PRO A 77 -21.32 -2.49 13.94
CA PRO A 77 -21.10 -1.15 14.44
C PRO A 77 -20.41 -1.16 15.81
N MET A 78 -19.54 -0.19 16.01
CA MET A 78 -18.90 0.06 17.28
C MET A 78 -19.62 1.18 18.03
N ASP A 79 -19.78 1.03 19.34
CA ASP A 79 -20.43 2.05 20.18
C ASP A 79 -19.65 3.38 20.25
N SER A 80 -18.40 3.41 19.77
CA SER A 80 -17.52 4.57 19.79
C SER A 80 -18.09 5.77 19.02
N ILE A 81 -18.92 5.53 18.00
CA ILE A 81 -19.43 6.56 17.09
C ILE A 81 -20.91 6.89 17.29
N SER A 82 -21.56 6.38 18.35
CA SER A 82 -22.99 6.63 18.62
C SER A 82 -23.24 7.81 19.58
N GLY A 83 -24.46 8.36 19.58
CA GLY A 83 -24.91 9.31 20.60
C GLY A 83 -24.38 10.75 20.48
N PRO A 84 -24.89 11.68 21.32
CA PRO A 84 -24.67 13.13 21.17
C PRO A 84 -23.25 13.61 21.51
N ASN A 85 -22.43 12.73 22.08
CA ASN A 85 -21.02 12.99 22.39
C ASN A 85 -20.06 12.54 21.28
N ASN A 86 -20.56 12.00 20.16
CA ASN A 86 -19.76 11.78 18.95
C ASN A 86 -19.58 13.09 18.16
N ARG A 87 -18.92 14.08 18.76
CA ARG A 87 -18.68 15.40 18.17
C ARG A 87 -17.30 15.91 18.55
N PHE A 88 -16.54 16.46 17.60
CA PHE A 88 -15.22 17.04 17.83
C PHE A 88 -15.28 18.21 18.82
N ALA A 89 -16.37 19.00 18.80
CA ALA A 89 -16.62 20.03 19.80
C ALA A 89 -16.64 19.47 21.24
N TRP A 90 -17.26 18.30 21.45
CA TRP A 90 -17.28 17.64 22.75
C TRP A 90 -15.88 17.18 23.19
N VAL A 91 -15.07 16.65 22.27
CA VAL A 91 -13.66 16.30 22.54
C VAL A 91 -12.88 17.53 22.98
N ARG A 92 -12.98 18.63 22.23
CA ARG A 92 -12.35 19.91 22.57
C ARG A 92 -12.75 20.39 23.96
N GLU A 93 -14.03 20.31 24.31
CA GLU A 93 -14.50 20.67 25.66
C GLU A 93 -13.82 19.84 26.76
N GLN A 94 -13.66 18.53 26.55
CA GLN A 94 -13.00 17.64 27.51
C GLN A 94 -11.51 17.97 27.66
N VAL A 95 -10.80 18.16 26.54
CA VAL A 95 -9.38 18.55 26.53
C VAL A 95 -9.18 19.90 27.24
N MET A 96 -10.03 20.89 26.96
CA MET A 96 -9.96 22.22 27.60
C MET A 96 -10.26 22.18 29.10
N LYS A 97 -11.05 21.21 29.58
CA LYS A 97 -11.30 20.97 31.01
C LYS A 97 -10.15 20.24 31.70
N GLY A 98 -9.19 19.69 30.96
CA GLY A 98 -8.14 18.85 31.50
C GLY A 98 -8.61 17.42 31.85
N ASP A 99 -9.77 16.98 31.35
CA ASP A 99 -10.34 15.66 31.65
C ASP A 99 -10.43 14.80 30.37
N TYR A 100 -9.39 14.01 30.08
CA TYR A 100 -9.32 13.23 28.84
C TYR A 100 -9.92 11.82 28.96
N LEU A 101 -10.14 11.33 30.18
CA LEU A 101 -10.64 9.98 30.42
C LEU A 101 -12.03 9.71 29.78
N PRO A 102 -12.99 10.67 29.78
CA PRO A 102 -14.25 10.49 29.05
C PRO A 102 -14.05 10.23 27.56
N VAL A 103 -13.07 10.90 26.93
CA VAL A 103 -12.76 10.73 25.50
C VAL A 103 -12.21 9.33 25.25
N GLN A 104 -11.24 8.88 26.05
CA GLN A 104 -10.69 7.52 25.97
C GLN A 104 -11.77 6.45 26.18
N LYS A 105 -12.64 6.64 27.18
CA LYS A 105 -13.78 5.74 27.42
C LYS A 105 -14.76 5.68 26.25
N LYS A 106 -14.92 6.78 25.53
CA LYS A 106 -15.85 6.87 24.40
C LYS A 106 -15.26 6.24 23.14
N PHE A 107 -14.04 6.58 22.76
CA PHE A 107 -13.51 6.23 21.45
C PHE A 107 -12.50 5.07 21.47
N ASP A 108 -11.61 5.04 22.46
CA ASP A 108 -10.50 4.09 22.53
C ASP A 108 -10.91 2.76 23.17
N HIS A 109 -11.58 2.80 24.33
CA HIS A 109 -11.97 1.58 25.04
C HIS A 109 -12.86 0.64 24.20
N PRO A 110 -13.86 1.11 23.41
CA PRO A 110 -14.60 0.21 22.54
C PRO A 110 -13.73 -0.38 21.43
N TYR A 111 -12.83 0.40 20.83
CA TYR A 111 -11.91 -0.06 19.78
C TYR A 111 -11.04 -1.22 20.30
N ASP A 112 -10.44 -1.07 21.48
CA ASP A 112 -9.58 -2.09 22.08
C ASP A 112 -10.33 -3.30 22.62
N ARG A 113 -11.53 -3.10 23.16
CA ARG A 113 -12.25 -4.18 23.86
C ARG A 113 -13.18 -4.96 22.95
N GLN A 114 -13.73 -4.38 21.89
CA GLN A 114 -14.65 -5.07 21.01
C GLN A 114 -13.88 -5.77 19.88
N PRO A 115 -14.25 -7.01 19.49
CA PRO A 115 -13.55 -7.74 18.43
C PRO A 115 -13.88 -7.20 17.04
N ALA A 116 -15.07 -6.65 16.85
CA ALA A 116 -15.55 -6.08 15.59
C ALA A 116 -15.71 -4.54 15.70
N PRO A 117 -15.73 -3.79 14.59
CA PRO A 117 -15.48 -4.27 13.22
C PRO A 117 -14.02 -4.69 13.04
N SER A 118 -13.76 -5.62 12.12
CA SER A 118 -12.43 -6.15 11.81
C SER A 118 -12.47 -6.96 10.53
N LYS A 119 -11.36 -6.97 9.78
CA LYS A 119 -11.10 -8.04 8.81
C LYS A 119 -11.02 -9.39 9.53
N ILE A 120 -11.44 -10.47 8.87
CA ILE A 120 -11.41 -11.85 9.37
C ILE A 120 -10.72 -12.78 8.37
N PRO A 121 -10.07 -13.87 8.83
CA PRO A 121 -9.45 -14.84 7.94
C PRO A 121 -10.48 -15.75 7.26
N GLY A 122 -10.17 -16.19 6.04
CA GLY A 122 -10.99 -17.09 5.22
C GLY A 122 -10.95 -18.56 5.66
N ALA A 123 -10.02 -19.35 5.12
CA ALA A 123 -9.86 -20.76 5.48
C ALA A 123 -8.41 -21.19 5.21
N ALA A 124 -8.15 -22.50 5.27
CA ALA A 124 -6.91 -23.01 4.75
C ALA A 124 -7.07 -24.38 4.09
N LEU A 125 -6.16 -24.68 3.18
CA LEU A 125 -6.01 -25.99 2.56
C LEU A 125 -4.76 -26.67 3.11
N GLU A 126 -4.89 -27.94 3.47
CA GLU A 126 -3.76 -28.73 3.98
C GLU A 126 -3.53 -30.00 3.16
N PHE A 127 -2.25 -30.30 2.98
CA PHE A 127 -1.74 -31.52 2.35
C PHE A 127 -0.78 -32.20 3.32
N SER A 128 -1.00 -33.48 3.60
CA SER A 128 -0.14 -34.26 4.51
C SER A 128 1.28 -34.38 3.96
N LEU A 129 2.28 -33.97 4.75
CA LEU A 129 3.70 -34.16 4.43
C LEU A 129 4.24 -35.53 4.87
N LYS A 130 3.42 -36.40 5.46
CA LYS A 130 3.88 -37.70 6.01
C LYS A 130 4.59 -38.57 4.98
N GLU A 131 4.10 -38.59 3.75
CA GLU A 131 4.65 -39.42 2.66
C GLU A 131 5.54 -38.62 1.69
N LEU A 132 5.37 -37.30 1.63
CA LEU A 132 6.23 -36.41 0.85
C LEU A 132 7.57 -36.15 1.54
N GLY A 133 7.58 -36.07 2.87
CA GLY A 133 8.73 -35.61 3.64
C GLY A 133 8.87 -34.08 3.62
N SER A 134 10.06 -33.59 3.94
CA SER A 134 10.37 -32.15 3.83
C SER A 134 10.79 -31.83 2.40
N PRO A 135 10.35 -30.70 1.82
CA PRO A 135 10.84 -30.27 0.52
C PRO A 135 12.33 -29.96 0.60
N SER A 136 13.03 -30.13 -0.52
CA SER A 136 14.45 -29.81 -0.71
C SER A 136 14.66 -28.44 -1.36
N ASP A 137 13.64 -27.89 -2.04
CA ASP A 137 13.64 -26.55 -2.62
C ASP A 137 12.21 -25.98 -2.63
N VAL A 138 12.08 -24.71 -2.29
CA VAL A 138 10.83 -23.94 -2.34
C VAL A 138 11.15 -22.58 -2.95
N ARG A 139 10.57 -22.29 -4.10
CA ARG A 139 10.87 -21.09 -4.89
C ARG A 139 9.62 -20.35 -5.34
N LEU A 140 9.58 -19.04 -5.13
CA LEU A 140 8.62 -18.15 -5.76
C LEU A 140 9.29 -17.45 -6.93
N TYR A 141 8.87 -17.80 -8.15
CA TYR A 141 9.34 -17.20 -9.39
C TYR A 141 8.59 -15.89 -9.62
N LEU A 142 9.24 -14.73 -9.44
CA LEU A 142 8.55 -13.43 -9.46
C LEU A 142 7.98 -13.08 -10.85
N ASN A 143 8.72 -13.41 -11.92
CA ASN A 143 8.31 -13.21 -13.30
C ASN A 143 7.02 -13.96 -13.66
N ASN A 144 6.77 -15.07 -12.96
CA ASN A 144 5.67 -15.99 -13.22
C ASN A 144 4.61 -15.96 -12.12
N ALA A 145 4.85 -15.26 -11.00
CA ALA A 145 4.01 -15.29 -9.80
C ALA A 145 3.57 -16.70 -9.37
N LEU A 146 4.48 -17.66 -9.48
CA LEU A 146 4.26 -19.08 -9.22
C LEU A 146 5.21 -19.57 -8.14
N CYS A 147 4.67 -20.23 -7.12
CA CYS A 147 5.43 -20.94 -6.10
C CYS A 147 5.61 -22.40 -6.53
N GLU A 148 6.84 -22.89 -6.53
CA GLU A 148 7.21 -24.27 -6.73
C GLU A 148 7.83 -24.84 -5.45
N ALA A 149 7.46 -26.07 -5.09
CA ALA A 149 8.16 -26.84 -4.07
C ALA A 149 8.57 -28.20 -4.64
N THR A 150 9.79 -28.64 -4.37
CA THR A 150 10.34 -29.91 -4.85
C THR A 150 10.77 -30.76 -3.66
N TRP A 151 10.56 -32.08 -3.75
CA TRP A 151 10.97 -33.05 -2.74
C TRP A 151 12.04 -34.00 -3.28
N GLU A 152 12.84 -34.59 -2.39
CA GLU A 152 13.92 -35.53 -2.76
C GLU A 152 13.41 -36.79 -3.46
N ASN A 153 12.16 -37.18 -3.20
CA ASN A 153 11.51 -38.32 -3.86
C ASN A 153 11.07 -38.01 -5.32
N GLY A 154 11.32 -36.78 -5.80
CA GLY A 154 10.98 -36.33 -7.14
C GLY A 154 9.59 -35.69 -7.26
N ALA A 155 8.79 -35.71 -6.20
CA ALA A 155 7.50 -35.02 -6.19
C ALA A 155 7.72 -33.50 -6.32
N THR A 156 6.81 -32.85 -7.02
CA THR A 156 6.78 -31.39 -7.17
C THR A 156 5.39 -30.86 -6.83
N LEU A 157 5.33 -29.60 -6.41
CA LEU A 157 4.13 -28.79 -6.31
C LEU A 157 4.38 -27.51 -7.10
N LYS A 158 3.45 -27.13 -7.96
CA LYS A 158 3.36 -25.79 -8.55
C LYS A 158 2.03 -25.16 -8.18
N THR A 159 2.05 -23.93 -7.67
CA THR A 159 0.84 -23.21 -7.28
C THR A 159 0.95 -21.73 -7.57
N PHE A 160 -0.16 -21.15 -8.07
CA PHE A 160 -0.28 -19.73 -8.35
C PHE A 160 -1.71 -19.27 -8.05
N VAL A 161 -1.87 -17.99 -7.71
CA VAL A 161 -3.17 -17.31 -7.72
C VAL A 161 -3.35 -16.68 -9.09
N HIS A 162 -4.46 -16.97 -9.78
CA HIS A 162 -4.69 -16.43 -11.12
C HIS A 162 -4.70 -14.90 -11.09
N ALA A 163 -4.07 -14.26 -12.06
CA ALA A 163 -3.78 -12.83 -11.97
C ALA A 163 -5.04 -11.94 -12.07
N THR A 164 -6.10 -12.43 -12.70
CA THR A 164 -7.35 -11.66 -12.97
C THR A 164 -8.63 -12.41 -12.63
N GLU A 165 -8.54 -13.65 -12.13
CA GLU A 165 -9.69 -14.50 -11.81
C GLU A 165 -9.59 -14.85 -10.32
N PRO A 166 -10.69 -14.90 -9.55
CA PRO A 166 -10.66 -15.10 -8.10
C PRO A 166 -10.42 -16.58 -7.72
N VAL A 167 -9.43 -17.22 -8.35
CA VAL A 167 -9.09 -18.63 -8.18
C VAL A 167 -7.58 -18.82 -7.97
N GLY A 168 -7.22 -19.85 -7.21
CA GLY A 168 -5.83 -20.33 -7.12
C GLY A 168 -5.71 -21.78 -7.51
N TRP A 169 -4.65 -22.11 -8.24
CA TRP A 169 -4.35 -23.44 -8.75
C TRP A 169 -3.27 -24.12 -7.92
N PHE A 170 -3.35 -25.43 -7.79
CA PHE A 170 -2.26 -26.28 -7.28
C PHE A 170 -2.12 -27.53 -8.14
N VAL A 171 -0.88 -27.89 -8.44
CA VAL A 171 -0.55 -29.11 -9.18
C VAL A 171 0.56 -29.83 -8.46
N PHE A 172 0.31 -31.08 -8.09
CA PHE A 172 1.37 -32.00 -7.71
C PHE A 172 1.67 -32.95 -8.86
N GLU A 173 2.95 -33.20 -9.10
CA GLU A 173 3.43 -34.22 -10.05
C GLU A 173 4.38 -35.19 -9.35
N ASN A 174 4.55 -36.38 -9.92
CA ASN A 174 5.42 -37.44 -9.40
C ASN A 174 5.15 -37.81 -7.93
N LEU A 175 3.88 -37.75 -7.52
CA LEU A 175 3.47 -38.13 -6.17
C LEU A 175 3.80 -39.61 -5.88
N PRO A 176 4.39 -39.93 -4.71
CA PRO A 176 4.65 -41.32 -4.31
C PRO A 176 3.35 -42.10 -4.04
N SER A 177 2.27 -41.39 -3.69
CA SER A 177 0.94 -41.92 -3.43
C SER A 177 -0.11 -40.83 -3.64
N SER A 178 -1.38 -41.21 -3.81
CA SER A 178 -2.47 -40.24 -3.90
C SER A 178 -2.58 -39.42 -2.62
N ILE A 179 -2.67 -38.10 -2.77
CA ILE A 179 -2.90 -37.17 -1.67
C ILE A 179 -4.26 -36.49 -1.85
N THR A 180 -4.99 -36.29 -0.76
CA THR A 180 -6.28 -35.60 -0.78
C THR A 180 -6.15 -34.29 -0.01
N PRO A 181 -6.60 -33.15 -0.56
CA PRO A 181 -6.64 -31.90 0.18
C PRO A 181 -7.59 -32.02 1.38
N THR A 182 -7.25 -31.37 2.49
CA THR A 182 -8.15 -31.19 3.64
C THR A 182 -8.42 -29.70 3.85
N LEU A 183 -9.69 -29.31 3.97
CA LEU A 183 -10.04 -27.92 4.27
C LEU A 183 -10.10 -27.71 5.80
N ILE A 184 -9.44 -26.66 6.26
CA ILE A 184 -9.39 -26.26 7.66
C ILE A 184 -10.15 -24.94 7.83
N SER A 185 -11.27 -24.98 8.54
CA SER A 185 -12.03 -23.79 8.89
C SER A 185 -11.41 -23.00 10.05
N PRO A 186 -11.52 -21.66 10.06
CA PRO A 186 -11.19 -20.86 11.24
C PRO A 186 -12.04 -21.29 12.44
N LYS A 187 -11.48 -21.15 13.64
CA LYS A 187 -12.14 -21.59 14.88
C LYS A 187 -12.95 -20.44 15.48
N TYR A 188 -14.27 -20.49 15.32
CA TYR A 188 -15.18 -19.45 15.85
C TYR A 188 -15.91 -19.84 17.13
N ASN A 189 -16.05 -21.13 17.45
CA ASN A 189 -16.75 -21.56 18.68
C ASN A 189 -16.17 -22.83 19.37
N THR A 190 -14.97 -23.28 18.98
CA THR A 190 -14.31 -24.48 19.55
C THR A 190 -12.94 -24.14 20.17
N GLY A 191 -12.62 -24.69 21.37
CA GLY A 191 -11.37 -24.46 22.12
C GLY A 191 -11.41 -23.34 23.19
N GLY A 192 -10.29 -23.07 23.89
CA GLY A 192 -10.20 -22.13 25.04
C GLY A 192 -10.06 -20.63 24.68
N ASN A 193 -10.65 -19.74 25.48
CA ASN A 193 -10.91 -18.32 25.19
C ASN A 193 -9.85 -17.37 25.80
N GLU A 194 -8.93 -16.81 24.99
CA GLU A 194 -7.94 -15.83 25.46
C GLU A 194 -8.35 -14.38 25.15
N ALA A 195 -8.12 -13.46 26.10
CA ALA A 195 -8.30 -12.04 25.90
C ALA A 195 -6.99 -11.40 25.37
N GLY A 196 -6.99 -10.90 24.15
CA GLY A 196 -5.90 -10.12 23.54
C GLY A 196 -6.24 -8.62 23.36
N ASN A 197 -5.29 -7.83 22.85
CA ASN A 197 -5.47 -6.41 22.50
C ASN A 197 -5.47 -6.19 20.97
N SER A 198 -5.57 -4.94 20.53
CA SER A 198 -5.60 -4.57 19.11
C SER A 198 -4.31 -4.91 18.36
N VAL A 199 -3.14 -4.87 19.00
CA VAL A 199 -1.83 -5.13 18.37
C VAL A 199 -1.52 -6.63 18.26
N GLU A 200 -1.80 -7.41 19.30
CA GLU A 200 -1.53 -8.87 19.36
C GLU A 200 -2.58 -9.70 18.62
N GLY A 201 -3.70 -9.08 18.27
CA GLY A 201 -4.89 -9.75 17.77
C GLY A 201 -5.73 -10.33 18.90
N GLN A 202 -7.04 -10.10 18.86
CA GLN A 202 -7.97 -10.76 19.77
C GLN A 202 -8.36 -12.13 19.21
N ASP A 203 -8.73 -13.07 20.06
CA ASP A 203 -9.23 -14.38 19.66
C ASP A 203 -10.48 -14.29 18.76
N LEU A 204 -10.49 -15.03 17.64
CA LEU A 204 -11.61 -15.04 16.68
C LEU A 204 -12.95 -15.41 17.33
N ARG A 205 -12.93 -16.25 18.38
CA ARG A 205 -14.15 -16.72 19.08
C ARG A 205 -14.92 -15.60 19.73
N ARG A 206 -14.28 -14.46 20.01
CA ARG A 206 -14.94 -13.29 20.58
C ARG A 206 -15.98 -12.68 19.64
N LEU A 207 -15.90 -12.94 18.33
CA LEU A 207 -16.91 -12.50 17.35
C LEU A 207 -18.28 -13.15 17.60
N GLY A 208 -18.30 -14.34 18.23
CA GLY A 208 -19.52 -15.04 18.63
C GLY A 208 -20.24 -15.76 17.49
N TYR A 209 -19.54 -16.07 16.39
CA TYR A 209 -20.15 -16.77 15.26
C TYR A 209 -20.44 -18.24 15.58
N LYS A 210 -21.43 -18.79 14.88
CA LYS A 210 -21.54 -20.25 14.76
C LYS A 210 -20.39 -20.74 13.90
N GLN A 211 -19.87 -21.94 14.19
CA GLN A 211 -18.91 -22.58 13.32
C GLN A 211 -19.61 -22.97 12.01
N GLY A 212 -19.02 -22.55 10.89
CA GLY A 212 -19.48 -22.93 9.56
C GLY A 212 -19.31 -24.43 9.28
N GLU A 213 -19.96 -24.87 8.21
CA GLU A 213 -20.09 -26.28 7.83
C GLU A 213 -19.14 -26.61 6.69
N ILE A 214 -18.38 -27.70 6.82
CA ILE A 214 -17.56 -28.26 5.74
C ILE A 214 -18.29 -29.46 5.17
N ASN A 215 -18.53 -29.45 3.86
CA ASN A 215 -19.09 -30.59 3.14
C ASN A 215 -18.01 -31.14 2.19
N GLU A 216 -17.73 -32.44 2.34
CA GLU A 216 -16.73 -33.15 1.55
C GLU A 216 -17.43 -34.14 0.61
N ASP A 217 -17.20 -33.96 -0.69
CA ASP A 217 -17.54 -34.91 -1.74
C ASP A 217 -16.24 -35.55 -2.29
N ALA A 218 -16.37 -36.50 -3.21
CA ALA A 218 -15.23 -37.28 -3.71
C ALA A 218 -14.07 -36.42 -4.27
N ASN A 219 -14.38 -35.32 -4.97
CA ASN A 219 -13.43 -34.45 -5.67
C ASN A 219 -13.74 -32.96 -5.43
N GLN A 220 -14.49 -32.64 -4.38
CA GLN A 220 -14.90 -31.28 -4.07
C GLN A 220 -15.06 -31.12 -2.56
N ILE A 221 -14.58 -29.99 -2.02
CA ILE A 221 -14.87 -29.58 -0.65
C ILE A 221 -15.50 -28.20 -0.68
N THR A 222 -16.63 -28.02 -0.01
CA THR A 222 -17.24 -26.70 0.21
C THR A 222 -17.20 -26.35 1.68
N TYR A 223 -17.03 -25.06 1.98
CA TYR A 223 -17.15 -24.51 3.32
C TYR A 223 -18.00 -23.25 3.27
N HIS A 224 -19.00 -23.18 4.12
CA HIS A 224 -19.87 -22.01 4.26
C HIS A 224 -19.79 -21.46 5.68
N GLN A 225 -19.53 -20.16 5.83
CA GLN A 225 -19.45 -19.48 7.11
C GLN A 225 -20.38 -18.27 7.17
N GLU A 226 -21.37 -18.33 8.07
CA GLU A 226 -22.19 -17.17 8.43
C GLU A 226 -21.42 -16.24 9.39
N GLY A 227 -21.40 -14.95 9.09
CA GLY A 227 -20.88 -13.91 9.97
C GLY A 227 -21.99 -13.03 10.53
N TRP A 228 -21.68 -11.75 10.73
CA TRP A 228 -22.61 -10.79 11.34
C TRP A 228 -23.62 -10.23 10.32
N ASN A 229 -24.90 -10.10 10.72
CA ASN A 229 -25.96 -9.40 9.98
C ASN A 229 -26.14 -9.83 8.52
N GLY A 230 -26.12 -11.14 8.27
CA GLY A 230 -26.31 -11.70 6.92
C GLY A 230 -25.07 -11.68 6.04
N PHE A 231 -23.93 -11.18 6.54
CA PHE A 231 -22.64 -11.44 5.90
C PHE A 231 -22.35 -12.94 5.95
N SER A 232 -21.84 -13.50 4.85
CA SER A 232 -21.30 -14.86 4.81
C SER A 232 -20.15 -14.95 3.82
N TYR A 233 -19.36 -16.00 3.90
CA TYR A 233 -18.40 -16.34 2.85
C TYR A 233 -18.35 -17.84 2.60
N ASP A 234 -17.90 -18.17 1.40
CA ASP A 234 -17.81 -19.51 0.88
C ASP A 234 -16.40 -19.79 0.40
N VAL A 235 -15.92 -21.00 0.67
CA VAL A 235 -14.68 -21.53 0.09
C VAL A 235 -15.04 -22.80 -0.66
N ASN A 236 -14.55 -22.92 -1.90
CA ASN A 236 -14.66 -24.16 -2.64
C ASN A 236 -13.31 -24.61 -3.15
N VAL A 237 -13.07 -25.92 -3.09
CA VAL A 237 -11.91 -26.60 -3.66
C VAL A 237 -12.42 -27.72 -4.56
N ARG A 238 -11.86 -27.85 -5.76
CA ARG A 238 -12.10 -28.95 -6.70
C ARG A 238 -10.77 -29.52 -7.16
N TRP A 239 -10.71 -30.83 -7.39
CA TRP A 239 -9.48 -31.46 -7.89
C TRP A 239 -9.75 -32.71 -8.73
N GLU A 240 -8.76 -33.10 -9.51
CA GLU A 240 -8.68 -34.36 -10.24
C GLU A 240 -7.35 -35.06 -9.90
N GLN A 241 -7.42 -36.32 -9.47
CA GLN A 241 -6.24 -37.19 -9.34
C GLN A 241 -6.17 -38.13 -10.55
N LYS A 242 -5.05 -38.11 -11.28
CA LYS A 242 -4.75 -39.06 -12.36
C LYS A 242 -3.34 -39.62 -12.19
N GLY A 243 -3.24 -40.89 -11.81
CA GLY A 243 -1.94 -41.52 -11.55
C GLY A 243 -1.19 -40.77 -10.43
N GLN A 244 0.02 -40.30 -10.74
CA GLN A 244 0.89 -39.56 -9.81
C GLN A 244 0.69 -38.02 -9.89
N THR A 245 -0.33 -37.56 -10.60
CA THR A 245 -0.63 -36.13 -10.75
C THR A 245 -1.94 -35.78 -10.04
N LEU A 246 -1.89 -34.75 -9.19
CA LEU A 246 -3.05 -34.09 -8.59
C LEU A 246 -3.13 -32.68 -9.15
N CYS A 247 -4.24 -32.29 -9.75
CA CYS A 247 -4.48 -30.91 -10.16
C CYS A 247 -5.77 -30.43 -9.52
N GLY A 248 -5.75 -29.25 -8.92
CA GLY A 248 -6.94 -28.66 -8.34
C GLY A 248 -6.92 -27.15 -8.31
N VAL A 249 -8.10 -26.61 -8.02
CA VAL A 249 -8.38 -25.19 -7.98
C VAL A 249 -9.21 -24.89 -6.74
N TRP A 250 -8.97 -23.72 -6.16
CA TRP A 250 -9.75 -23.19 -5.04
C TRP A 250 -10.22 -21.77 -5.32
N SER A 251 -11.31 -21.36 -4.67
CA SER A 251 -11.83 -20.00 -4.69
C SER A 251 -12.43 -19.62 -3.34
N VAL A 252 -12.43 -18.32 -3.05
CA VAL A 252 -13.07 -17.72 -1.88
C VAL A 252 -14.00 -16.60 -2.37
N THR A 253 -15.27 -16.63 -1.95
CA THR A 253 -16.28 -15.60 -2.27
C THR A 253 -17.01 -15.15 -1.03
N SER A 254 -17.55 -13.94 -1.03
CA SER A 254 -18.35 -13.41 0.07
C SER A 254 -19.74 -12.98 -0.40
N SER A 255 -20.68 -12.83 0.53
CA SER A 255 -22.02 -12.33 0.25
C SER A 255 -22.07 -10.88 -0.27
N LEU A 256 -20.91 -10.21 -0.37
CA LEU A 256 -20.77 -8.86 -0.93
C LEU A 256 -20.60 -8.86 -2.45
N VAL A 257 -20.37 -10.03 -3.05
CA VAL A 257 -20.31 -10.20 -4.51
C VAL A 257 -21.37 -11.19 -4.99
N GLN A 258 -21.65 -11.16 -6.29
CA GLN A 258 -22.63 -12.07 -6.89
C GLN A 258 -22.04 -13.46 -7.18
N ASP A 259 -20.73 -13.52 -7.37
CA ASP A 259 -20.01 -14.73 -7.75
C ASP A 259 -20.00 -15.75 -6.61
N LYS A 260 -20.02 -17.03 -6.99
CA LYS A 260 -19.96 -18.16 -6.04
C LYS A 260 -18.68 -18.92 -6.23
N ALA A 261 -17.98 -19.23 -5.14
CA ALA A 261 -16.74 -20.02 -5.18
C ALA A 261 -16.90 -21.37 -5.91
N SER A 262 -18.09 -21.98 -5.84
CA SER A 262 -18.40 -23.23 -6.55
C SER A 262 -18.44 -23.10 -8.07
N ASP A 263 -18.85 -21.93 -8.55
CA ASP A 263 -19.01 -21.61 -9.97
C ASP A 263 -17.64 -21.19 -10.52
N GLU A 264 -16.91 -20.33 -9.80
CA GLU A 264 -15.53 -19.93 -10.10
C GLU A 264 -14.59 -21.11 -10.31
N THR A 265 -14.58 -22.06 -9.37
CA THR A 265 -13.76 -23.28 -9.49
C THR A 265 -14.25 -24.20 -10.62
N GLN A 266 -15.55 -24.27 -10.89
CA GLN A 266 -16.09 -25.10 -11.97
C GLN A 266 -15.74 -24.52 -13.34
N GLU A 267 -15.81 -23.20 -13.49
CA GLU A 267 -15.40 -22.50 -14.69
C GLU A 267 -13.90 -22.64 -14.92
N ALA A 268 -13.08 -22.47 -13.88
CA ALA A 268 -11.64 -22.70 -13.96
C ALA A 268 -11.30 -24.15 -14.38
N MET A 269 -11.96 -25.16 -13.79
CA MET A 269 -11.81 -26.56 -14.24
C MET A 269 -12.23 -26.77 -15.70
N THR A 270 -13.19 -26.00 -16.19
CA THR A 270 -13.67 -26.07 -17.59
C THR A 270 -12.70 -25.40 -18.57
N ARG A 271 -12.12 -24.25 -18.19
CA ARG A 271 -11.05 -23.58 -18.97
C ARG A 271 -9.77 -24.41 -18.98
N GLY A 272 -9.44 -25.02 -17.85
CA GLY A 272 -8.26 -25.84 -17.67
C GLY A 272 -7.01 -25.02 -17.34
N ILE A 273 -6.10 -25.64 -16.57
CA ILE A 273 -4.97 -24.95 -15.98
C ILE A 273 -4.02 -24.29 -16.98
N ASN A 274 -3.78 -24.90 -18.15
CA ASN A 274 -2.85 -24.32 -19.14
C ASN A 274 -3.39 -23.01 -19.71
N GLN A 275 -4.71 -22.90 -19.91
CA GLN A 275 -5.33 -21.66 -20.39
C GLN A 275 -5.28 -20.57 -19.31
N ASP A 276 -5.65 -20.93 -18.08
CA ASP A 276 -5.57 -20.02 -16.92
C ASP A 276 -4.12 -19.57 -16.66
N TYR A 277 -3.14 -20.46 -16.78
CA TYR A 277 -1.74 -20.09 -16.58
C TYR A 277 -1.24 -19.15 -17.69
N GLN A 278 -1.66 -19.36 -18.95
CA GLN A 278 -1.31 -18.46 -20.04
C GLN A 278 -1.86 -17.04 -19.81
N SER A 279 -3.15 -16.89 -19.46
CA SER A 279 -3.73 -15.56 -19.17
C SER A 279 -3.12 -14.92 -17.93
N HIS A 280 -2.76 -15.72 -16.92
CA HIS A 280 -2.01 -15.26 -15.77
C HIS A 280 -0.63 -14.72 -16.16
N LEU A 281 0.13 -15.42 -17.01
CA LEU A 281 1.42 -14.95 -17.52
C LEU A 281 1.29 -13.71 -18.40
N ASP A 282 0.23 -13.59 -19.20
CA ASP A 282 -0.02 -12.41 -20.03
C ASP A 282 -0.21 -11.16 -19.17
N PHE A 283 -0.90 -11.28 -18.03
CA PHE A 283 -0.99 -10.20 -17.05
C PHE A 283 0.39 -9.84 -16.50
N TRP A 284 1.14 -10.81 -15.95
CA TRP A 284 2.42 -10.52 -15.30
C TRP A 284 3.46 -9.98 -16.26
N LYS A 285 3.49 -10.48 -17.50
CA LYS A 285 4.33 -9.93 -18.57
C LYS A 285 3.97 -8.47 -18.87
N SER A 286 2.68 -8.15 -18.92
CA SER A 286 2.22 -6.77 -19.13
C SER A 286 2.57 -5.88 -17.93
N TYR A 287 2.40 -6.39 -16.71
CA TYR A 287 2.73 -5.71 -15.47
C TYR A 287 4.21 -5.34 -15.41
N TRP A 288 5.11 -6.32 -15.59
CA TRP A 288 6.56 -6.12 -15.57
C TRP A 288 7.09 -5.31 -16.77
N ALA A 289 6.35 -5.23 -17.88
CA ALA A 289 6.73 -4.40 -19.02
C ALA A 289 6.46 -2.90 -18.79
N GLN A 290 5.68 -2.52 -17.78
CA GLN A 290 5.35 -1.11 -17.51
C GLN A 290 6.59 -0.31 -17.10
N SER A 291 7.44 -0.86 -16.23
CA SER A 291 8.73 -0.25 -15.88
C SER A 291 9.70 -1.30 -15.32
N SER A 292 11.00 -0.99 -15.34
CA SER A 292 12.03 -1.82 -14.73
C SER A 292 13.21 -1.00 -14.23
N ILE A 293 13.98 -1.54 -13.30
CA ILE A 293 15.22 -0.94 -12.80
C ILE A 293 16.35 -1.97 -12.79
N THR A 294 17.59 -1.49 -12.77
CA THR A 294 18.77 -2.31 -12.49
C THR A 294 19.71 -1.55 -11.57
N LEU A 295 19.91 -2.09 -10.38
CA LEU A 295 20.82 -1.58 -9.36
C LEU A 295 22.07 -2.48 -9.27
N PRO A 296 23.25 -1.90 -9.00
CA PRO A 296 24.46 -2.69 -8.76
C PRO A 296 24.48 -3.34 -7.37
N ASP A 297 23.48 -3.05 -6.53
CA ASP A 297 23.34 -3.53 -5.17
C ASP A 297 22.34 -4.69 -5.13
N PRO A 298 22.80 -5.94 -4.94
CA PRO A 298 21.92 -7.10 -5.03
C PRO A 298 20.88 -7.15 -3.91
N VAL A 299 21.16 -6.58 -2.73
CA VAL A 299 20.19 -6.55 -1.61
C VAL A 299 19.04 -5.62 -1.96
N LEU A 300 19.36 -4.40 -2.42
CA LEU A 300 18.33 -3.43 -2.78
C LEU A 300 17.58 -3.83 -4.05
N GLN A 301 18.26 -4.41 -5.04
CA GLN A 301 17.63 -4.94 -6.26
C GLN A 301 16.60 -6.02 -5.89
N LYS A 302 17.04 -7.04 -5.13
CA LYS A 302 16.16 -8.13 -4.72
C LYS A 302 14.97 -7.62 -3.93
N GLN A 303 15.19 -6.73 -2.97
CA GLN A 303 14.09 -6.17 -2.20
C GLN A 303 13.10 -5.41 -3.11
N TYR A 304 13.59 -4.54 -4.00
CA TYR A 304 12.74 -3.76 -4.92
C TYR A 304 11.84 -4.64 -5.78
N ASP A 305 12.40 -5.67 -6.41
CA ASP A 305 11.63 -6.57 -7.27
C ASP A 305 10.56 -7.33 -6.46
N ASN A 306 10.88 -7.73 -5.22
CA ASN A 306 9.89 -8.32 -4.33
C ASN A 306 8.79 -7.33 -3.93
N GLU A 307 9.10 -6.05 -3.74
CA GLU A 307 8.08 -5.02 -3.48
C GLU A 307 7.15 -4.80 -4.65
N MET A 308 7.70 -4.69 -5.85
CA MET A 308 6.89 -4.53 -7.06
C MET A 308 6.05 -5.78 -7.33
N TYR A 309 6.58 -6.97 -7.05
CA TYR A 309 5.77 -8.20 -7.07
C TYR A 309 4.59 -8.14 -6.08
N LYS A 310 4.85 -7.82 -4.80
CA LYS A 310 3.79 -7.73 -3.78
C LYS A 310 2.76 -6.65 -4.12
N TYR A 311 3.19 -5.53 -4.71
CA TYR A 311 2.29 -4.47 -5.18
C TYR A 311 1.37 -5.03 -6.28
N GLY A 312 1.95 -5.65 -7.31
CA GLY A 312 1.23 -6.38 -8.36
C GLY A 312 0.38 -7.55 -7.85
N SER A 313 0.60 -8.06 -6.64
CA SER A 313 -0.27 -9.06 -6.00
C SER A 313 -1.37 -8.47 -5.12
N ALA A 314 -1.28 -7.18 -4.75
CA ALA A 314 -2.18 -6.52 -3.80
C ALA A 314 -3.02 -5.39 -4.41
N THR A 315 -2.79 -4.99 -5.67
CA THR A 315 -3.51 -3.89 -6.32
C THR A 315 -4.05 -4.22 -7.71
N ARG A 316 -5.29 -3.82 -8.00
CA ARG A 316 -5.91 -3.80 -9.34
C ARG A 316 -6.70 -2.50 -9.50
N GLU A 317 -7.09 -2.20 -10.75
CA GLU A 317 -7.95 -1.05 -11.07
C GLU A 317 -9.27 -1.04 -10.27
N ASP A 318 -9.86 -2.21 -10.07
CA ASP A 318 -11.14 -2.39 -9.38
C ASP A 318 -11.02 -3.14 -8.04
N SER A 319 -9.81 -3.22 -7.46
CA SER A 319 -9.64 -3.84 -6.13
C SER A 319 -10.03 -2.88 -5.01
N TYR A 320 -10.33 -3.46 -3.85
CA TYR A 320 -10.27 -2.71 -2.58
C TYR A 320 -8.85 -2.18 -2.32
N PRO A 321 -8.69 -1.14 -1.48
CA PRO A 321 -7.39 -0.62 -1.10
C PRO A 321 -6.56 -1.66 -0.33
N ILE A 322 -5.23 -1.47 -0.33
CA ILE A 322 -4.32 -2.18 0.55
C ILE A 322 -4.66 -1.81 2.01
N SER A 323 -5.23 -2.75 2.74
CA SER A 323 -5.25 -2.72 4.21
C SER A 323 -3.89 -3.13 4.76
N LEU A 324 -3.70 -3.04 6.08
CA LEU A 324 -2.42 -3.35 6.74
C LEU A 324 -1.77 -4.67 6.28
N GLN A 325 -2.59 -5.68 5.92
CA GLN A 325 -2.12 -7.01 5.49
C GLN A 325 -2.69 -7.44 4.13
N ALA A 326 -3.31 -6.54 3.35
CA ALA A 326 -3.90 -6.79 2.03
C ALA A 326 -4.74 -8.09 1.96
N VAL A 327 -4.33 -9.08 1.17
CA VAL A 327 -4.97 -10.40 0.99
C VAL A 327 -4.32 -11.51 1.84
N TRP A 328 -3.46 -11.17 2.80
CA TRP A 328 -2.69 -12.12 3.60
C TRP A 328 -2.97 -11.93 5.10
N THR A 329 -4.19 -12.25 5.55
CA THR A 329 -4.57 -12.13 6.98
C THR A 329 -3.88 -13.15 7.87
N ALA A 330 -3.78 -12.82 9.15
CA ALA A 330 -3.35 -13.71 10.23
C ALA A 330 -4.00 -15.10 10.18
N ASP A 331 -3.15 -16.14 10.11
CA ASP A 331 -3.54 -17.55 10.21
C ASP A 331 -2.97 -18.20 11.47
N ASN A 332 -3.37 -17.64 12.61
CA ASN A 332 -2.98 -18.08 13.95
C ASN A 332 -4.18 -18.21 14.91
N GLY A 333 -5.41 -18.18 14.38
CA GLY A 333 -6.64 -18.24 15.17
C GLY A 333 -7.03 -16.92 15.85
N LYS A 334 -6.37 -15.81 15.51
CA LYS A 334 -6.66 -14.46 16.03
C LYS A 334 -7.14 -13.54 14.92
N LEU A 335 -7.76 -12.43 15.32
CA LEU A 335 -7.98 -11.27 14.47
C LEU A 335 -6.64 -10.65 14.06
N PRO A 336 -6.57 -10.04 12.88
CA PRO A 336 -5.37 -9.33 12.46
C PRO A 336 -5.01 -8.18 13.41
N PRO A 337 -3.71 -7.87 13.55
CA PRO A 337 -3.24 -6.65 14.22
C PRO A 337 -3.96 -5.40 13.70
N TRP A 338 -4.30 -4.50 14.62
CA TRP A 338 -5.10 -3.29 14.38
C TRP A 338 -6.35 -3.58 13.55
N LYS A 339 -7.00 -4.72 13.80
CA LYS A 339 -8.25 -5.14 13.14
C LYS A 339 -8.13 -5.31 11.61
N GLY A 340 -6.91 -5.30 11.06
CA GLY A 340 -6.66 -5.30 9.63
C GLY A 340 -7.30 -4.11 8.92
N ASP A 341 -7.43 -2.98 9.62
CA ASP A 341 -8.18 -1.83 9.17
C ASP A 341 -7.51 -1.06 8.01
N TYR A 342 -8.21 -0.06 7.49
CA TYR A 342 -7.56 0.99 6.72
C TYR A 342 -7.03 2.06 7.68
N HIS A 343 -5.71 2.21 7.68
CA HIS A 343 -4.97 3.10 8.56
C HIS A 343 -4.40 4.27 7.74
N HIS A 344 -5.04 5.43 7.85
CA HIS A 344 -4.84 6.61 7.01
C HIS A 344 -4.02 7.73 7.68
N ASP A 345 -3.29 7.44 8.75
CA ASP A 345 -2.32 8.37 9.35
C ASP A 345 -0.86 8.06 8.95
N LEU A 346 -0.65 6.99 8.17
CA LEU A 346 0.51 6.76 7.29
C LEU A 346 0.32 5.55 6.35
N ASN A 347 -0.26 4.45 6.83
CA ASN A 347 -0.01 3.13 6.23
C ASN A 347 -0.58 3.02 4.81
N THR A 348 -1.83 3.43 4.62
CA THR A 348 -2.45 3.39 3.30
C THR A 348 -1.71 4.30 2.33
N GLN A 349 -1.32 5.51 2.73
CA GLN A 349 -0.66 6.46 1.83
C GLN A 349 0.71 5.95 1.38
N LEU A 350 1.54 5.48 2.32
CA LEU A 350 2.85 4.89 2.03
C LEU A 350 2.72 3.68 1.09
N SER A 351 1.64 2.89 1.24
CA SER A 351 1.37 1.72 0.41
C SER A 351 1.20 2.04 -1.08
N TYR A 352 0.77 3.27 -1.41
CA TYR A 352 0.52 3.72 -2.78
C TYR A 352 1.57 4.68 -3.32
N TRP A 353 2.63 5.01 -2.58
CA TRP A 353 3.74 5.82 -3.13
C TRP A 353 4.38 5.24 -4.40
N PRO A 354 4.68 3.93 -4.52
CA PRO A 354 5.36 3.40 -5.71
C PRO A 354 4.50 3.37 -6.97
N THR A 355 3.19 3.65 -6.86
CA THR A 355 2.24 3.73 -7.98
C THR A 355 2.72 4.66 -9.09
N TYR A 356 3.25 5.81 -8.69
CA TYR A 356 3.40 6.95 -9.58
C TYR A 356 4.67 6.82 -10.40
N THR A 357 5.84 7.02 -9.79
CA THR A 357 7.12 6.90 -10.48
C THR A 357 7.36 5.49 -11.02
N GLY A 358 6.85 4.47 -10.33
CA GLY A 358 6.89 3.08 -10.80
C GLY A 358 6.03 2.78 -12.04
N ASN A 359 5.27 3.74 -12.56
CA ASN A 359 4.44 3.60 -13.77
C ASN A 359 3.33 2.53 -13.63
N HIS A 360 2.64 2.48 -12.50
CA HIS A 360 1.53 1.55 -12.21
C HIS A 360 0.23 2.28 -11.87
N LEU A 361 -0.07 3.35 -12.62
CA LEU A 361 -1.24 4.20 -12.36
C LEU A 361 -2.55 3.42 -12.42
N LYS A 362 -2.65 2.43 -13.32
CA LYS A 362 -3.83 1.59 -13.48
C LYS A 362 -4.07 0.73 -12.25
N GLU A 363 -3.04 0.07 -11.74
CA GLU A 363 -3.15 -0.76 -10.54
C GLU A 363 -3.47 0.08 -9.29
N GLY A 364 -2.96 1.31 -9.21
CA GLY A 364 -3.28 2.24 -8.12
C GLY A 364 -4.72 2.77 -8.12
N LEU A 365 -5.50 2.60 -9.19
CA LEU A 365 -6.86 3.15 -9.30
C LEU A 365 -7.84 2.53 -8.29
N GLY A 366 -7.66 1.27 -7.87
CA GLY A 366 -8.56 0.63 -6.89
C GLY A 366 -8.72 1.43 -5.60
N TYR A 367 -7.62 2.05 -5.16
CA TYR A 367 -7.61 2.96 -4.00
C TYR A 367 -8.46 4.21 -4.24
N LEU A 368 -8.21 4.92 -5.34
CA LEU A 368 -8.92 6.16 -5.67
C LEU A 368 -10.40 5.90 -5.99
N ASN A 369 -10.70 4.77 -6.62
CA ASN A 369 -12.05 4.28 -6.87
C ASN A 369 -12.81 4.07 -5.56
N THR A 370 -12.19 3.42 -4.58
CA THR A 370 -12.79 3.20 -3.28
C THR A 370 -13.05 4.52 -2.55
N LEU A 371 -12.06 5.40 -2.46
CA LEU A 371 -12.24 6.72 -1.84
C LEU A 371 -13.35 7.54 -2.52
N TRP A 372 -13.41 7.50 -3.85
CA TRP A 372 -14.42 8.21 -4.62
C TRP A 372 -15.84 7.68 -4.38
N ASN A 373 -15.99 6.35 -4.29
CA ASN A 373 -17.27 5.69 -4.11
C ASN A 373 -17.80 5.83 -2.66
N GLN A 374 -16.92 6.11 -1.70
CA GLN A 374 -17.27 6.26 -0.28
C GLN A 374 -17.48 7.72 0.17
N ARG A 375 -17.46 8.69 -0.76
CA ARG A 375 -17.60 10.13 -0.45
C ARG A 375 -18.84 10.48 0.37
N ASP A 376 -19.98 9.82 0.12
CA ASP A 376 -21.20 10.10 0.88
C ASP A 376 -21.06 9.67 2.35
N VAL A 377 -20.35 8.57 2.62
CA VAL A 377 -20.01 8.12 3.99
C VAL A 377 -19.10 9.17 4.67
N TYR A 378 -18.12 9.69 3.94
CA TYR A 378 -17.19 10.70 4.44
C TYR A 378 -17.86 12.05 4.72
N LYS A 379 -18.78 12.48 3.85
CA LYS A 379 -19.59 13.69 4.05
C LYS A 379 -20.50 13.54 5.27
N GLU A 380 -21.12 12.39 5.44
CA GLU A 380 -21.94 12.12 6.63
C GLU A 380 -21.10 12.13 7.92
N TYR A 381 -19.96 11.44 7.93
CA TYR A 381 -18.99 11.50 9.02
C TYR A 381 -18.59 12.93 9.35
N THR A 382 -18.28 13.74 8.34
CA THR A 382 -17.85 15.12 8.51
C THR A 382 -18.92 15.98 9.16
N ARG A 383 -20.17 15.89 8.68
CA ARG A 383 -21.30 16.61 9.26
C ARG A 383 -21.62 16.16 10.67
N GLN A 384 -21.57 14.86 10.94
CA GLN A 384 -21.88 14.32 12.27
C GLN A 384 -20.80 14.67 13.31
N TYR A 385 -19.53 14.45 12.97
CA TYR A 385 -18.45 14.57 13.93
C TYR A 385 -17.89 15.99 14.02
N PHE A 386 -17.62 16.65 12.88
CA PHE A 386 -17.03 17.99 12.87
C PHE A 386 -18.06 19.11 12.82
N GLU A 387 -19.34 18.81 12.56
CA GLU A 387 -20.43 19.80 12.49
C GLU A 387 -20.21 20.86 11.39
N THR A 388 -19.57 20.45 10.29
CA THR A 388 -19.25 21.29 9.11
C THR A 388 -19.68 20.60 7.81
N ASP A 389 -19.78 21.38 6.73
CA ASP A 389 -19.87 20.85 5.37
C ASP A 389 -18.47 20.47 4.82
N GLY A 390 -18.41 20.13 3.53
CA GLY A 390 -17.23 19.57 2.89
C GLY A 390 -17.08 18.09 3.22
N MET A 391 -15.84 17.60 3.15
CA MET A 391 -15.53 16.19 3.35
C MET A 391 -14.18 16.00 4.02
N ASN A 392 -14.14 15.19 5.07
CA ASN A 392 -12.94 14.63 5.66
C ASN A 392 -13.04 13.10 5.62
N VAL A 393 -11.90 12.42 5.61
CA VAL A 393 -11.82 10.97 5.65
C VAL A 393 -11.33 10.55 7.04
N PRO A 394 -11.95 9.56 7.71
CA PRO A 394 -11.45 9.06 8.99
C PRO A 394 -10.00 8.56 8.88
N GLY A 395 -9.19 8.78 9.92
CA GLY A 395 -7.84 8.22 10.01
C GLY A 395 -7.83 6.70 10.19
N VAL A 396 -8.89 6.13 10.75
CA VAL A 396 -9.08 4.67 10.86
C VAL A 396 -10.51 4.31 10.46
N CYS A 397 -10.66 3.44 9.46
CA CYS A 397 -11.97 3.06 8.95
C CYS A 397 -12.09 1.59 8.51
N THR A 398 -13.34 1.15 8.39
CA THR A 398 -13.70 -0.19 7.91
C THR A 398 -13.60 -0.30 6.39
N LEU A 399 -13.86 -1.50 5.86
CA LEU A 399 -14.05 -1.76 4.41
C LEU A 399 -14.94 -0.72 3.71
N LEU A 400 -15.95 -0.19 4.40
CA LEU A 400 -16.95 0.74 3.86
C LEU A 400 -16.65 2.23 4.16
N GLY A 401 -15.46 2.55 4.70
CA GLY A 401 -15.08 3.93 5.01
C GLY A 401 -15.72 4.49 6.29
N VAL A 402 -16.35 3.64 7.11
CA VAL A 402 -16.99 4.05 8.38
C VAL A 402 -15.91 4.20 9.47
N PRO A 403 -15.89 5.31 10.25
CA PRO A 403 -14.92 5.52 11.32
C PRO A 403 -15.05 4.46 12.43
N MET A 404 -13.92 4.05 13.01
CA MET A 404 -13.90 3.01 14.05
C MET A 404 -13.65 3.53 15.48
N GLY A 405 -13.22 4.79 15.65
CA GLY A 405 -12.75 5.29 16.95
C GLY A 405 -11.27 4.96 17.16
N GLY A 406 -10.86 4.54 18.35
CA GLY A 406 -9.45 4.42 18.72
C GLY A 406 -8.88 5.75 19.25
N TRP A 407 -7.61 6.01 18.97
CA TRP A 407 -6.96 7.26 19.41
C TRP A 407 -7.30 8.37 18.41
N ILE A 408 -8.36 9.10 18.74
CA ILE A 408 -8.99 10.08 17.85
C ILE A 408 -8.11 11.25 17.42
N GLN A 409 -6.96 11.45 18.07
CA GLN A 409 -5.91 12.37 17.64
C GLN A 409 -5.51 12.07 16.19
N TYR A 410 -5.28 10.80 15.85
CA TYR A 410 -4.97 10.39 14.48
C TYR A 410 -6.19 9.74 13.80
N SER A 411 -6.96 8.91 14.50
CA SER A 411 -8.00 8.09 13.88
C SER A 411 -9.24 8.86 13.43
N MET A 412 -9.43 10.07 13.98
CA MET A 412 -10.47 11.02 13.57
C MET A 412 -9.85 12.42 13.38
N SER A 413 -8.62 12.45 12.84
CA SER A 413 -7.85 13.67 12.59
C SER A 413 -8.56 14.66 11.66
N GLN A 414 -8.36 15.95 11.89
CA GLN A 414 -8.89 17.05 11.07
C GLN A 414 -8.21 17.18 9.69
N THR A 415 -7.10 16.51 9.44
CA THR A 415 -6.32 16.71 8.21
C THR A 415 -6.02 15.43 7.44
N ALA A 416 -6.43 14.26 7.94
CA ALA A 416 -6.24 12.98 7.25
C ALA A 416 -6.74 13.04 5.80
N GLY A 417 -7.94 13.60 5.57
CA GLY A 417 -8.51 13.79 4.23
C GLY A 417 -7.62 14.54 3.25
N ALA A 418 -6.78 15.48 3.72
CA ALA A 418 -5.83 16.21 2.87
C ALA A 418 -4.72 15.31 2.33
N TRP A 419 -4.21 14.38 3.16
CA TRP A 419 -3.19 13.44 2.71
C TRP A 419 -3.78 12.43 1.72
N LEU A 420 -4.98 11.91 1.99
CA LEU A 420 -5.65 11.03 1.02
C LEU A 420 -5.95 11.75 -0.30
N ALA A 421 -6.38 13.02 -0.25
CA ALA A 421 -6.61 13.82 -1.44
C ALA A 421 -5.32 14.09 -2.26
N GLN A 422 -4.15 14.02 -1.63
CA GLN A 422 -2.87 14.07 -2.34
C GLN A 422 -2.79 13.02 -3.44
N HIS A 423 -3.34 11.82 -3.22
CA HIS A 423 -3.25 10.74 -4.21
C HIS A 423 -4.11 11.00 -5.47
N PHE A 424 -5.20 11.76 -5.36
CA PHE A 424 -5.95 12.26 -6.52
C PHE A 424 -5.15 13.31 -7.29
N TYR A 425 -4.51 14.24 -6.58
CA TYR A 425 -3.61 15.22 -7.20
C TYR A 425 -2.44 14.54 -7.92
N LEU A 426 -1.77 13.59 -7.27
CA LEU A 426 -0.65 12.84 -7.85
C LEU A 426 -1.10 12.04 -9.07
N HIS A 427 -2.23 11.34 -9.01
CA HIS A 427 -2.72 10.60 -10.18
C HIS A 427 -2.88 11.52 -11.40
N TRP A 428 -3.48 12.71 -11.21
CA TRP A 428 -3.56 13.70 -12.27
C TRP A 428 -2.18 14.20 -12.73
N LYS A 429 -1.27 14.58 -11.81
CA LYS A 429 0.07 15.07 -12.20
C LYS A 429 0.86 14.07 -13.02
N TYR A 430 0.69 12.77 -12.75
CA TYR A 430 1.42 11.70 -13.44
C TYR A 430 0.70 11.18 -14.71
N SER A 431 -0.64 11.26 -14.81
CA SER A 431 -1.39 10.86 -16.01
C SER A 431 -1.62 12.02 -17.00
N MET A 432 -1.65 13.25 -16.49
CA MET A 432 -2.16 14.45 -17.17
C MET A 432 -3.55 14.26 -17.78
N ASP A 433 -4.37 13.37 -17.20
CA ASP A 433 -5.73 13.10 -17.65
C ASP A 433 -6.68 14.27 -17.27
N ARG A 434 -7.16 14.97 -18.31
CA ARG A 434 -8.07 16.11 -18.17
C ARG A 434 -9.47 15.71 -17.69
N GLU A 435 -9.96 14.52 -18.02
CA GLU A 435 -11.25 14.04 -17.53
C GLU A 435 -11.13 13.68 -16.05
N PHE A 436 -10.08 12.96 -15.66
CA PHE A 436 -9.82 12.66 -14.25
C PHE A 436 -9.66 13.94 -13.41
N LEU A 437 -8.95 14.96 -13.92
CA LEU A 437 -8.83 16.27 -13.28
C LEU A 437 -10.20 16.87 -12.96
N LYS A 438 -11.03 17.01 -14.00
CA LYS A 438 -12.32 17.70 -13.96
C LYS A 438 -13.34 16.94 -13.11
N ASP A 439 -13.43 15.64 -13.33
CA ASP A 439 -14.54 14.85 -12.82
C ASP A 439 -14.20 14.18 -11.49
N ARG A 440 -12.91 14.06 -11.12
CA ARG A 440 -12.48 13.35 -9.90
C ARG A 440 -11.51 14.14 -9.02
N ALA A 441 -10.33 14.51 -9.54
CA ALA A 441 -9.28 15.08 -8.72
C ALA A 441 -9.67 16.42 -8.09
N TYR A 442 -10.16 17.36 -8.90
CA TYR A 442 -10.59 18.65 -8.38
C TYR A 442 -11.82 18.55 -7.47
N PRO A 443 -12.91 17.85 -7.84
CA PRO A 443 -14.06 17.71 -6.96
C PRO A 443 -13.74 17.08 -5.61
N PHE A 444 -12.88 16.06 -5.56
CA PHE A 444 -12.48 15.43 -4.29
C PHE A 444 -11.69 16.42 -3.41
N LEU A 445 -10.66 17.05 -3.98
CA LEU A 445 -9.81 17.99 -3.24
C LEU A 445 -10.56 19.25 -2.80
N LYS A 446 -11.50 19.75 -3.62
CA LYS A 446 -12.37 20.89 -3.29
C LYS A 446 -13.22 20.63 -2.05
N GLU A 447 -13.81 19.45 -1.92
CA GLU A 447 -14.61 19.08 -0.75
C GLU A 447 -13.75 19.01 0.52
N VAL A 448 -12.52 18.52 0.41
CA VAL A 448 -11.54 18.52 1.50
C VAL A 448 -11.11 19.94 1.87
N ALA A 449 -10.78 20.78 0.89
CA ALA A 449 -10.43 22.18 1.12
C ALA A 449 -11.59 22.96 1.76
N THR A 450 -12.83 22.71 1.32
CA THR A 450 -14.03 23.31 1.90
C THR A 450 -14.18 22.95 3.39
N PHE A 451 -13.96 21.68 3.74
CA PHE A 451 -13.96 21.25 5.14
C PHE A 451 -12.85 21.96 5.94
N LEU A 452 -11.62 21.98 5.43
CA LEU A 452 -10.48 22.62 6.09
C LEU A 452 -10.70 24.12 6.30
N GLU A 453 -11.35 24.80 5.36
CA GLU A 453 -11.75 26.21 5.49
C GLU A 453 -12.72 26.40 6.66
N GLN A 454 -13.72 25.52 6.80
CA GLN A 454 -14.78 25.64 7.81
C GLN A 454 -14.34 25.24 9.22
N ILE A 455 -13.46 24.24 9.35
CA ILE A 455 -12.99 23.77 10.67
C ILE A 455 -11.90 24.68 11.26
N SER A 456 -11.24 25.49 10.44
CA SER A 456 -10.21 26.42 10.87
C SER A 456 -10.77 27.83 11.11
N VAL A 457 -10.03 28.63 11.88
CA VAL A 457 -10.40 30.01 12.22
C VAL A 457 -9.30 30.97 11.78
N VAL A 458 -9.66 32.23 11.54
CA VAL A 458 -8.71 33.31 11.26
C VAL A 458 -8.66 34.24 12.47
N ASP A 459 -7.48 34.53 12.99
CA ASP A 459 -7.32 35.45 14.11
C ASP A 459 -7.34 36.93 13.69
N ALA A 460 -7.24 37.83 14.67
CA ALA A 460 -7.29 39.28 14.44
C ALA A 460 -6.13 39.81 13.59
N GLN A 461 -5.06 39.03 13.42
CA GLN A 461 -3.90 39.35 12.58
C GLN A 461 -4.04 38.79 11.15
N GLY A 462 -5.15 38.09 10.85
CA GLY A 462 -5.38 37.48 9.55
C GLY A 462 -4.73 36.10 9.40
N VAL A 463 -4.21 35.50 10.47
CA VAL A 463 -3.56 34.19 10.42
C VAL A 463 -4.59 33.09 10.64
N ARG A 464 -4.64 32.12 9.71
CA ARG A 464 -5.48 30.93 9.79
C ARG A 464 -4.83 29.86 10.66
N LYS A 465 -5.62 29.26 11.55
CA LYS A 465 -5.17 28.19 12.45
C LYS A 465 -6.28 27.20 12.79
N LEU A 466 -5.88 26.00 13.19
CA LEU A 466 -6.74 25.09 13.93
C LEU A 466 -6.80 25.53 15.41
N THR A 467 -7.95 25.33 16.05
CA THR A 467 -8.16 25.70 17.47
C THR A 467 -7.66 24.65 18.45
N MET A 468 -7.36 23.46 17.94
CA MET A 468 -6.74 22.32 18.60
C MET A 468 -6.11 21.49 17.47
N SER A 469 -4.97 20.86 17.71
CA SER A 469 -4.21 20.16 16.68
C SER A 469 -3.53 18.92 17.27
N SER A 470 -3.08 18.00 16.42
CA SER A 470 -2.34 16.81 16.87
C SER A 470 -1.28 16.43 15.84
N SER A 471 -0.31 15.61 16.23
CA SER A 471 0.70 15.06 15.32
C SER A 471 0.73 13.55 15.53
N PRO A 472 0.29 12.74 14.57
CA PRO A 472 0.33 11.28 14.70
C PRO A 472 1.77 10.81 14.93
N GLU A 473 2.11 10.03 15.95
CA GLU A 473 1.37 9.71 17.19
C GLU A 473 2.16 10.22 18.42
N ILE A 474 2.51 11.49 18.40
CA ILE A 474 3.32 12.14 19.43
C ILE A 474 2.52 12.22 20.74
N TYR A 475 3.12 11.73 21.84
CA TYR A 475 2.54 11.61 23.18
C TYR A 475 1.41 10.56 23.33
N ASP A 476 1.32 9.59 22.41
CA ASP A 476 0.40 8.44 22.45
C ASP A 476 -1.07 8.86 22.75
N ASN A 477 -1.89 7.96 23.31
CA ASN A 477 -3.26 8.27 23.72
C ASN A 477 -3.34 9.10 25.01
N SER A 478 -2.81 10.31 24.99
CA SER A 478 -2.83 11.22 26.14
C SER A 478 -3.42 12.58 25.80
N ILE A 479 -3.75 13.35 26.85
CA ILE A 479 -4.17 14.74 26.69
C ILE A 479 -3.05 15.61 26.08
N ASN A 480 -1.79 15.24 26.28
CA ASN A 480 -0.63 15.98 25.77
C ASN A 480 -0.49 15.86 24.25
N ALA A 481 -1.12 14.85 23.63
CA ALA A 481 -1.17 14.71 22.17
C ALA A 481 -2.04 15.78 21.48
N TRP A 482 -2.78 16.58 22.27
CA TRP A 482 -3.55 17.72 21.78
C TRP A 482 -2.79 19.03 21.99
N PHE A 483 -2.24 19.56 20.91
CA PHE A 483 -1.51 20.82 20.88
C PHE A 483 -2.47 22.01 20.78
N LYS A 484 -2.13 23.11 21.46
CA LYS A 484 -2.89 24.37 21.44
C LYS A 484 -2.58 25.22 20.21
N ASP A 485 -1.35 25.10 19.72
CA ASP A 485 -0.91 25.65 18.45
C ASP A 485 -0.96 24.54 17.39
N MET A 486 -1.01 24.95 16.12
CA MET A 486 -1.06 24.02 14.99
C MET A 486 0.27 23.26 14.86
N THR A 487 0.19 21.95 14.69
CA THR A 487 1.36 21.11 14.43
C THR A 487 1.86 21.34 13.01
N ASN A 488 3.15 21.08 12.77
CA ASN A 488 3.71 21.11 11.41
C ASN A 488 3.07 20.04 10.50
N TYR A 489 2.55 18.95 11.08
CA TYR A 489 1.76 17.94 10.36
C TYR A 489 0.48 18.56 9.76
N ASP A 490 -0.36 19.16 10.61
CA ASP A 490 -1.62 19.75 10.16
C ASP A 490 -1.37 20.95 9.23
N LEU A 491 -0.39 21.80 9.56
CA LEU A 491 -0.02 22.96 8.75
C LEU A 491 0.46 22.55 7.35
N ALA A 492 1.33 21.56 7.24
CA ALA A 492 1.82 21.09 5.94
C ALA A 492 0.68 20.52 5.08
N LEU A 493 -0.21 19.73 5.68
CA LEU A 493 -1.36 19.17 4.98
C LEU A 493 -2.37 20.24 4.52
N MET A 494 -2.64 21.25 5.34
CA MET A 494 -3.49 22.37 4.95
C MET A 494 -2.86 23.23 3.84
N LYS A 495 -1.55 23.51 3.92
CA LYS A 495 -0.82 24.22 2.85
C LYS A 495 -0.88 23.45 1.53
N PHE A 496 -0.66 22.14 1.59
CA PHE A 496 -0.80 21.28 0.41
C PHE A 496 -2.23 21.33 -0.14
N ALA A 497 -3.26 21.11 0.68
CA ALA A 497 -4.63 21.03 0.21
C ALA A 497 -5.12 22.32 -0.46
N PHE A 498 -4.88 23.49 0.15
CA PHE A 498 -5.27 24.76 -0.45
C PHE A 498 -4.43 25.11 -1.68
N GLY A 499 -3.12 24.87 -1.65
CA GLY A 499 -2.24 25.08 -2.81
C GLY A 499 -2.64 24.23 -4.01
N ALA A 500 -2.85 22.92 -3.79
CA ALA A 500 -3.29 22.00 -4.83
C ALA A 500 -4.71 22.33 -5.32
N ALA A 501 -5.65 22.72 -4.44
CA ALA A 501 -6.99 23.13 -4.86
C ALA A 501 -6.94 24.38 -5.76
N SER A 502 -6.06 25.33 -5.44
CA SER A 502 -5.79 26.50 -6.29
C SER A 502 -5.23 26.10 -7.66
N GLU A 503 -4.22 25.22 -7.69
CA GLU A 503 -3.60 24.75 -8.94
C GLU A 503 -4.63 24.05 -9.84
N LEU A 504 -5.37 23.08 -9.30
CA LEU A 504 -6.36 22.32 -10.07
C LEU A 504 -7.50 23.20 -10.58
N ALA A 505 -7.98 24.17 -9.78
CA ALA A 505 -8.97 25.15 -10.22
C ALA A 505 -8.43 26.04 -11.35
N GLY A 506 -7.16 26.46 -11.26
CA GLY A 506 -6.48 27.21 -12.31
C GLY A 506 -6.38 26.43 -13.61
N GLU A 507 -6.00 25.16 -13.53
CA GLU A 507 -5.93 24.23 -14.68
C GLU A 507 -7.29 23.97 -15.34
N LEU A 508 -8.37 24.06 -14.57
CA LEU A 508 -9.75 23.99 -15.07
C LEU A 508 -10.30 25.36 -15.54
N ASN A 509 -9.49 26.42 -15.49
CA ASN A 509 -9.88 27.79 -15.82
C ASN A 509 -11.06 28.31 -14.98
N ILE A 510 -11.02 28.05 -13.66
CA ILE A 510 -11.99 28.55 -12.67
C ILE A 510 -11.29 29.60 -11.77
N PRO A 511 -11.01 30.80 -12.29
CA PRO A 511 -10.12 31.77 -11.63
C PRO A 511 -10.63 32.25 -10.26
N GLU A 512 -11.94 32.33 -10.07
CA GLU A 512 -12.55 32.73 -8.79
C GLU A 512 -12.24 31.71 -7.68
N GLU A 513 -12.36 30.41 -7.97
CA GLU A 513 -12.05 29.35 -6.99
C GLU A 513 -10.54 29.24 -6.77
N ALA A 514 -9.74 29.37 -7.82
CA ALA A 514 -8.28 29.41 -7.70
C ALA A 514 -7.82 30.55 -6.78
N ALA A 515 -8.31 31.77 -7.00
CA ALA A 515 -7.99 32.93 -6.17
C ALA A 515 -8.48 32.77 -4.72
N HIS A 516 -9.65 32.16 -4.51
CA HIS A 516 -10.17 31.85 -3.18
C HIS A 516 -9.23 30.91 -2.42
N TRP A 517 -8.87 29.76 -2.99
CA TRP A 517 -7.99 28.79 -2.35
C TRP A 517 -6.59 29.35 -2.11
N GLN A 518 -6.05 30.11 -3.06
CA GLN A 518 -4.77 30.79 -2.89
C GLN A 518 -4.80 31.76 -1.71
N LYS A 519 -5.86 32.57 -1.57
CA LYS A 519 -6.04 33.47 -0.43
C LYS A 519 -6.08 32.71 0.89
N LEU A 520 -6.73 31.54 0.96
CA LEU A 520 -6.73 30.72 2.17
C LEU A 520 -5.34 30.17 2.51
N ASN A 521 -4.58 29.77 1.49
CA ASN A 521 -3.21 29.30 1.65
C ASN A 521 -2.28 30.40 2.18
N GLU A 522 -2.44 31.64 1.71
CA GLU A 522 -1.69 32.82 2.17
C GLU A 522 -1.99 33.22 3.62
N GLN A 523 -3.14 32.80 4.17
CA GLN A 523 -3.46 33.00 5.59
C GLN A 523 -2.71 32.02 6.51
N LEU A 524 -2.16 30.91 5.99
CA LEU A 524 -1.45 29.92 6.80
C LEU A 524 -0.03 30.39 7.14
N PRO A 525 0.41 30.27 8.41
CA PRO A 525 1.73 30.72 8.83
C PRO A 525 2.86 29.90 8.17
N GLU A 526 4.10 30.36 8.30
CA GLU A 526 5.28 29.56 7.96
C GLU A 526 5.38 28.32 8.86
N LEU A 527 6.05 27.27 8.38
CA LEU A 527 6.38 26.08 9.18
C LEU A 527 7.27 26.49 10.37
N ASP A 528 6.99 25.90 11.53
CA ASP A 528 7.74 26.20 12.77
C ASP A 528 9.06 25.42 12.81
N THR A 529 10.12 26.09 13.24
CA THR A 529 11.47 25.50 13.34
C THR A 529 12.09 25.82 14.69
N ASP A 530 12.94 24.92 15.19
CA ASP A 530 13.72 25.17 16.39
C ASP A 530 14.92 26.10 16.10
N LYS A 531 15.73 26.36 17.13
CA LYS A 531 16.89 27.27 17.04
C LYS A 531 17.99 26.72 16.10
N GLU A 532 18.06 25.42 15.88
CA GLU A 532 18.95 24.77 14.92
C GLU A 532 18.40 24.82 13.49
N GLY A 533 17.10 25.06 13.33
CA GLY A 533 16.38 25.11 12.07
C GLY A 533 15.64 23.82 11.72
N ALA A 534 15.57 22.85 12.63
CA ALA A 534 14.82 21.62 12.41
C ALA A 534 13.31 21.87 12.59
N LEU A 535 12.47 21.19 11.81
CA LEU A 535 11.02 21.24 11.96
C LEU A 535 10.62 20.74 13.36
N THR A 536 9.77 21.50 14.05
CA THR A 536 9.21 21.13 15.36
C THR A 536 7.93 20.30 15.18
N PHE A 537 7.45 19.63 16.23
CA PHE A 537 6.11 19.05 16.21
C PHE A 537 5.06 20.15 16.15
N ALA A 538 5.21 21.15 17.02
CA ALA A 538 4.43 22.39 17.09
C ALA A 538 5.29 23.46 17.75
N LYS A 539 4.80 24.71 17.74
CA LYS A 539 5.48 25.83 18.40
C LYS A 539 5.77 25.53 19.87
N GLY A 540 7.06 25.54 20.24
CA GLY A 540 7.53 25.23 21.59
C GLY A 540 7.74 23.73 21.88
N PHE A 541 7.52 22.85 20.90
CA PHE A 541 7.67 21.40 21.00
C PHE A 541 8.60 20.89 19.90
N SER A 542 9.91 20.98 20.14
CA SER A 542 10.92 20.44 19.22
C SER A 542 10.84 18.92 19.10
N TYR A 543 11.42 18.35 18.04
CA TYR A 543 11.73 16.92 18.02
C TYR A 543 12.80 16.66 19.07
N ASP A 544 12.40 16.10 20.21
CA ASP A 544 13.24 15.91 21.40
C ASP A 544 13.31 14.46 21.91
N GLN A 545 12.79 13.53 21.10
CA GLN A 545 12.73 12.12 21.41
C GLN A 545 12.65 11.28 20.13
N SER A 546 13.20 10.06 20.18
CA SER A 546 13.00 9.07 19.12
C SER A 546 11.52 8.68 19.04
N HIS A 547 10.96 8.67 17.83
CA HIS A 547 9.59 8.26 17.55
C HIS A 547 9.49 7.69 16.13
N ARG A 548 8.55 6.75 15.93
CA ARG A 548 8.36 6.03 14.66
C ARG A 548 7.73 6.88 13.55
N HIS A 549 6.95 7.92 13.89
CA HIS A 549 6.32 8.81 12.90
C HIS A 549 7.18 10.04 12.62
N PHE A 550 7.27 10.41 11.35
CA PHE A 550 7.91 11.65 10.89
C PHE A 550 6.89 12.67 10.38
N SER A 551 5.70 12.69 10.99
CA SER A 551 4.55 13.54 10.63
C SER A 551 4.91 15.04 10.55
N HIS A 552 5.77 15.53 11.43
CA HIS A 552 6.27 16.91 11.41
C HIS A 552 7.13 17.26 10.18
N ALA A 553 7.70 16.25 9.52
CA ALA A 553 8.58 16.38 8.36
C ALA A 553 7.87 16.14 7.01
N MET A 554 6.53 15.97 7.01
CA MET A 554 5.74 15.71 5.79
C MET A 554 5.90 16.76 4.70
N ALA A 555 6.21 18.00 5.07
CA ALA A 555 6.50 19.07 4.12
C ALA A 555 7.69 18.73 3.20
N ILE A 556 8.63 17.89 3.65
CA ILE A 556 9.77 17.39 2.86
C ILE A 556 9.30 16.27 1.94
N HIS A 557 8.80 15.18 2.53
CA HIS A 557 8.24 14.04 1.80
C HIS A 557 7.05 13.47 2.58
N PRO A 558 5.89 13.23 1.95
CA PRO A 558 5.68 13.20 0.49
C PRO A 558 5.22 14.51 -0.15
N LEU A 559 4.95 15.58 0.61
CA LEU A 559 4.25 16.76 0.08
C LEU A 559 5.12 17.64 -0.83
N GLY A 560 6.45 17.63 -0.66
CA GLY A 560 7.37 18.42 -1.47
C GLY A 560 7.18 19.95 -1.37
N LEU A 561 6.58 20.42 -0.27
CA LEU A 561 6.42 21.85 0.02
C LEU A 561 7.77 22.50 0.34
N LEU A 562 8.62 21.76 1.08
CA LEU A 562 10.03 22.05 1.30
C LEU A 562 10.85 21.13 0.40
N ASP A 563 11.61 21.73 -0.51
CA ASP A 563 12.44 20.98 -1.44
C ASP A 563 13.88 21.50 -1.44
N TRP A 564 14.84 20.59 -1.64
CA TRP A 564 16.26 20.90 -1.63
C TRP A 564 16.65 21.93 -2.70
N SER A 565 15.94 21.96 -3.83
CA SER A 565 16.20 22.89 -4.93
C SER A 565 15.70 24.32 -4.68
N GLN A 566 14.95 24.58 -3.60
CA GLN A 566 14.47 25.92 -3.21
C GLN A 566 15.56 26.80 -2.56
N GLY A 567 16.81 26.32 -2.49
CA GLY A 567 17.97 27.09 -2.02
C GLY A 567 18.25 26.97 -0.52
N GLU A 568 19.23 27.76 -0.05
CA GLU A 568 19.89 27.58 1.24
C GLU A 568 18.94 27.55 2.44
N LYS A 569 17.87 28.37 2.46
CA LYS A 569 16.88 28.35 3.56
C LYS A 569 16.22 26.97 3.68
N SER A 570 15.74 26.42 2.57
CA SER A 570 15.08 25.10 2.55
C SER A 570 16.09 23.98 2.87
N GLN A 571 17.28 24.04 2.27
CA GLN A 571 18.35 23.06 2.52
C GLN A 571 18.77 23.01 3.99
N LYS A 572 18.86 24.17 4.66
CA LYS A 572 19.13 24.24 6.10
C LYS A 572 18.04 23.54 6.91
N ILE A 573 16.76 23.78 6.60
CA ILE A 573 15.64 23.16 7.32
C ILE A 573 15.62 21.64 7.11
N ILE A 574 15.74 21.18 5.86
CA ILE A 574 15.76 19.75 5.52
C ILE A 574 16.94 19.06 6.23
N ARG A 575 18.15 19.62 6.11
CA ARG A 575 19.35 19.06 6.73
C ARG A 575 19.24 19.02 8.25
N ALA A 576 18.80 20.10 8.89
CA ALA A 576 18.63 20.17 10.33
C ALA A 576 17.58 19.17 10.82
N THR A 577 16.47 19.02 10.09
CA THR A 577 15.39 18.05 10.42
C THR A 577 15.90 16.61 10.34
N ILE A 578 16.53 16.23 9.22
CA ILE A 578 17.11 14.88 9.05
C ILE A 578 18.19 14.62 10.11
N GLN A 579 19.07 15.60 10.37
CA GLN A 579 20.11 15.45 11.40
C GLN A 579 19.50 15.25 12.79
N LYS A 580 18.41 15.96 13.13
CA LYS A 580 17.72 15.80 14.41
C LYS A 580 17.18 14.37 14.59
N LEU A 581 16.63 13.78 13.52
CA LEU A 581 16.17 12.38 13.53
C LEU A 581 17.34 11.43 13.83
N GLU A 582 18.51 11.65 13.22
CA GLU A 582 19.72 10.85 13.48
C GLU A 582 20.26 11.05 14.91
N ASP A 583 20.24 12.28 15.43
CA ASP A 583 20.81 12.63 16.74
C ASP A 583 20.06 11.96 17.91
N TYR A 584 18.72 11.89 17.85
CA TYR A 584 17.93 11.14 18.83
C TYR A 584 17.94 9.63 18.59
N GLY A 585 18.30 9.23 17.37
CA GLY A 585 18.52 7.85 17.00
C GLY A 585 17.25 7.01 16.88
N PRO A 586 17.41 5.72 16.55
CA PRO A 586 16.32 4.89 16.06
C PRO A 586 15.63 4.05 17.14
N ASP A 587 15.87 4.34 18.42
CA ASP A 587 15.37 3.57 19.56
C ASP A 587 13.88 3.21 19.43
N TRP A 588 13.04 4.12 18.93
CA TRP A 588 11.61 3.89 18.73
C TRP A 588 11.17 4.03 17.27
N TRP A 589 12.05 3.69 16.33
CA TRP A 589 11.70 3.60 14.92
C TRP A 589 11.11 2.23 14.58
N CYS A 590 10.22 2.19 13.60
CA CYS A 590 9.76 0.96 12.94
C CYS A 590 10.44 0.82 11.57
N GLY A 591 10.22 -0.30 10.87
CA GLY A 591 10.77 -0.48 9.52
C GLY A 591 10.35 0.62 8.55
N TYR A 592 9.07 1.00 8.51
CA TYR A 592 8.60 2.11 7.67
C TYR A 592 9.29 3.46 7.97
N SER A 593 9.79 3.68 9.20
CA SER A 593 10.55 4.89 9.54
C SER A 593 11.85 4.95 8.74
N TYR A 594 12.53 3.82 8.56
CA TYR A 594 13.73 3.74 7.72
C TYR A 594 13.41 4.01 6.25
N SER A 595 12.36 3.39 5.71
CA SER A 595 11.91 3.64 4.33
C SER A 595 11.54 5.11 4.10
N TRP A 596 10.81 5.74 5.03
CA TRP A 596 10.46 7.15 4.94
C TRP A 596 11.69 8.06 5.06
N CYS A 597 12.62 7.77 5.97
CA CYS A 597 13.90 8.48 6.05
C CYS A 597 14.71 8.36 4.74
N GLY A 598 14.71 7.19 4.12
CA GLY A 598 15.31 6.94 2.81
C GLY A 598 14.75 7.86 1.72
N ASN A 599 13.42 8.01 1.65
CA ASN A 599 12.76 8.94 0.72
C ASN A 599 13.17 10.41 1.01
N MET A 600 13.21 10.83 2.28
CA MET A 600 13.65 12.20 2.63
C MET A 600 15.12 12.46 2.28
N LYS A 601 16.01 11.47 2.50
CA LYS A 601 17.42 11.56 2.11
C LYS A 601 17.59 11.60 0.59
N ALA A 602 16.81 10.81 -0.15
CA ALA A 602 16.78 10.89 -1.61
C ALA A 602 16.33 12.29 -2.10
N ARG A 603 15.29 12.87 -1.49
CA ARG A 603 14.84 14.25 -1.74
C ARG A 603 15.86 15.32 -1.36
N ALA A 604 16.79 15.01 -0.44
CA ALA A 604 17.92 15.87 -0.07
C ALA A 604 19.17 15.64 -0.94
N PHE A 605 19.09 14.82 -1.99
CA PHE A 605 20.21 14.39 -2.83
C PHE A 605 21.33 13.64 -2.08
N ASP A 606 20.99 13.04 -0.93
CA ASP A 606 21.88 12.20 -0.12
C ASP A 606 21.71 10.72 -0.52
N GLY A 607 22.35 10.33 -1.64
CA GLY A 607 22.22 8.98 -2.19
C GLY A 607 22.83 7.88 -1.32
N GLU A 608 23.96 8.16 -0.68
CA GLU A 608 24.61 7.21 0.27
C GLU A 608 23.72 6.99 1.49
N GLY A 609 23.20 8.05 2.09
CA GLY A 609 22.30 7.94 3.22
C GLY A 609 20.98 7.28 2.86
N ALA A 610 20.42 7.54 1.67
CA ALA A 610 19.21 6.89 1.20
C ALA A 610 19.42 5.38 1.07
N ALA A 611 20.50 4.95 0.40
CA ALA A 611 20.84 3.54 0.27
C ALA A 611 21.08 2.85 1.62
N ASP A 612 21.73 3.51 2.58
CA ASP A 612 21.97 2.98 3.93
C ASP A 612 20.67 2.73 4.71
N LYS A 613 19.72 3.69 4.69
CA LYS A 613 18.43 3.52 5.37
C LYS A 613 17.58 2.43 4.72
N LEU A 614 17.54 2.39 3.40
CA LEU A 614 16.81 1.36 2.65
C LEU A 614 17.43 -0.02 2.86
N ARG A 615 18.76 -0.14 2.90
CA ARG A 615 19.43 -1.41 3.24
C ARG A 615 19.10 -1.84 4.66
N THR A 616 19.14 -0.92 5.62
CA THR A 616 18.76 -1.22 7.02
C THR A 616 17.33 -1.77 7.10
N PHE A 617 16.38 -1.18 6.35
CA PHE A 617 15.02 -1.72 6.24
C PHE A 617 15.02 -3.17 5.72
N ALA A 618 15.67 -3.41 4.57
CA ALA A 618 15.67 -4.73 3.93
C ALA A 618 16.34 -5.81 4.79
N GLU A 619 17.42 -5.49 5.49
CA GLU A 619 18.18 -6.46 6.28
C GLU A 619 17.63 -6.66 7.71
N CYS A 620 17.05 -5.62 8.30
CA CYS A 620 16.69 -5.64 9.73
C CYS A 620 15.18 -5.73 10.01
N PHE A 621 14.35 -5.30 9.06
CA PHE A 621 12.90 -5.15 9.27
C PHE A 621 12.07 -5.99 8.29
N CYS A 622 12.71 -6.82 7.46
CA CYS A 622 12.01 -7.76 6.59
C CYS A 622 12.20 -9.21 7.06
N LEU A 623 11.13 -9.99 7.00
CA LEU A 623 11.15 -11.44 7.19
C LEU A 623 11.75 -12.14 5.97
N ARG A 624 11.98 -13.46 6.03
CA ARG A 624 12.61 -14.21 4.93
C ARG A 624 11.87 -14.05 3.59
N ASN A 625 10.53 -13.97 3.64
CA ASN A 625 9.67 -13.74 2.47
C ASN A 625 9.55 -12.25 2.09
N THR A 626 10.40 -11.38 2.65
CA THR A 626 10.44 -9.93 2.48
C THR A 626 9.25 -9.14 3.04
N PHE A 627 8.35 -9.75 3.82
CA PHE A 627 7.33 -8.98 4.54
C PHE A 627 7.96 -8.09 5.60
N HIS A 628 7.54 -6.82 5.64
CA HIS A 628 7.95 -5.86 6.64
C HIS A 628 7.33 -6.20 8.00
N ALA A 629 8.18 -6.45 8.99
CA ALA A 629 7.82 -6.52 10.39
C ALA A 629 8.18 -5.20 11.08
N ASN A 630 7.30 -4.67 11.93
CA ASN A 630 7.50 -3.35 12.51
C ASN A 630 8.79 -3.21 13.33
N GLY A 631 9.16 -4.24 14.10
CA GLY A 631 10.37 -4.23 14.94
C GLY A 631 11.62 -4.77 14.25
N ASP A 632 12.78 -4.50 14.84
CA ASP A 632 14.09 -5.02 14.44
C ASP A 632 14.15 -6.54 14.68
N GLN A 633 14.17 -7.31 13.59
CA GLN A 633 14.23 -8.77 13.60
C GLN A 633 15.64 -9.31 13.83
N THR A 634 16.67 -8.49 13.61
CA THR A 634 18.07 -8.86 13.84
C THR A 634 18.50 -8.64 15.28
N LYS A 635 17.78 -7.78 16.01
CA LYS A 635 18.09 -7.36 17.38
C LYS A 635 19.49 -6.75 17.50
N THR A 636 19.93 -6.05 16.46
CA THR A 636 21.26 -5.41 16.38
C THR A 636 21.26 -4.00 16.95
N GLY A 637 20.13 -3.52 17.47
CA GLY A 637 19.98 -2.18 18.04
C GLY A 637 19.54 -1.15 17.00
N LYS A 638 18.94 -1.59 15.89
CA LYS A 638 18.31 -0.70 14.91
C LYS A 638 16.92 -0.25 15.37
N SER A 639 16.38 -0.85 16.42
CA SER A 639 15.23 -0.36 17.18
C SER A 639 15.19 -1.07 18.54
N LYS A 640 14.54 -0.46 19.54
CA LYS A 640 14.10 -1.16 20.76
C LYS A 640 12.82 -1.96 20.54
N PHE A 641 12.08 -1.65 19.48
CA PHE A 641 10.98 -2.51 19.06
C PHE A 641 11.52 -3.78 18.43
N THR A 642 11.17 -4.93 18.99
CA THR A 642 11.50 -6.26 18.44
C THR A 642 10.25 -7.12 18.21
N TYR A 643 9.07 -6.49 18.22
CA TYR A 643 7.79 -7.15 17.98
C TYR A 643 7.60 -7.40 16.46
N ARG A 644 6.80 -8.42 16.10
CA ARG A 644 6.77 -8.99 14.74
C ARG A 644 5.43 -8.90 13.97
N PRO A 645 4.40 -8.11 14.33
CA PRO A 645 3.27 -7.94 13.42
C PRO A 645 3.80 -7.34 12.12
N PHE A 646 3.41 -7.96 11.00
CA PHE A 646 3.80 -7.45 9.70
C PHE A 646 2.72 -6.52 9.15
N THR A 647 3.19 -5.53 8.42
CA THR A 647 2.37 -4.56 7.68
C THR A 647 3.06 -4.22 6.37
N LEU A 648 2.34 -3.81 5.34
CA LEU A 648 2.90 -3.67 3.99
C LEU A 648 3.37 -2.26 3.62
N GLU A 649 3.13 -1.24 4.44
CA GLU A 649 3.47 0.14 4.04
C GLU A 649 4.98 0.38 3.94
N GLY A 650 5.77 -0.21 4.85
CA GLY A 650 7.23 -0.04 4.85
C GLY A 650 7.89 -0.63 3.61
N ASN A 651 7.31 -1.74 3.14
CA ASN A 651 7.63 -2.44 1.90
C ASN A 651 7.45 -1.52 0.69
N PHE A 652 6.28 -0.92 0.53
CA PHE A 652 6.00 -0.04 -0.61
C PHE A 652 6.70 1.32 -0.52
N ALA A 653 6.89 1.85 0.69
CA ALA A 653 7.72 3.04 0.92
C ALA A 653 9.20 2.80 0.56
N PHE A 654 9.70 1.57 0.73
CA PHE A 654 11.05 1.20 0.27
C PHE A 654 11.16 1.31 -1.24
N ALA A 655 10.18 0.77 -1.99
CA ALA A 655 10.16 0.87 -3.45
C ALA A 655 10.12 2.33 -3.92
N SER A 656 9.29 3.17 -3.28
CA SER A 656 9.29 4.61 -3.51
C SER A 656 10.66 5.24 -3.24
N GLY A 657 11.37 4.83 -2.18
CA GLY A 657 12.69 5.35 -1.87
C GLY A 657 13.71 5.09 -2.98
N ILE A 658 13.71 3.89 -3.55
CA ILE A 658 14.53 3.56 -4.72
C ILE A 658 14.12 4.38 -5.94
N GLN A 659 12.82 4.54 -6.19
CA GLN A 659 12.30 5.36 -7.29
C GLN A 659 12.75 6.82 -7.15
N GLU A 660 12.68 7.40 -5.95
CA GLU A 660 13.13 8.76 -5.62
C GLU A 660 14.65 8.94 -5.78
N MET A 661 15.45 7.88 -5.60
CA MET A 661 16.88 7.91 -5.89
C MET A 661 17.17 7.97 -7.39
N LEU A 662 16.31 7.34 -8.20
CA LEU A 662 16.47 7.18 -9.66
C LEU A 662 15.83 8.32 -10.46
N LEU A 663 14.65 8.81 -10.07
CA LEU A 663 13.89 9.81 -10.81
C LEU A 663 13.05 10.69 -9.86
N GLN A 664 13.22 12.01 -9.99
CA GLN A 664 12.41 13.02 -9.28
C GLN A 664 11.77 13.99 -10.26
N SER A 665 10.51 14.38 -10.02
CA SER A 665 9.78 15.34 -10.87
C SER A 665 8.80 16.25 -10.13
N HIS A 666 8.69 16.13 -8.80
CA HIS A 666 7.67 16.82 -7.99
C HIS A 666 7.77 18.36 -7.98
N THR A 667 8.92 18.91 -8.38
CA THR A 667 9.13 20.37 -8.46
C THR A 667 8.75 20.96 -9.83
N GLY A 668 8.26 20.13 -10.75
CA GLY A 668 8.10 20.49 -12.16
C GLY A 668 9.42 20.52 -12.94
N ILE A 669 10.53 20.07 -12.32
CA ILE A 669 11.81 19.82 -12.98
C ILE A 669 12.14 18.33 -12.82
N ILE A 670 12.32 17.65 -13.95
CA ILE A 670 12.75 16.25 -13.98
C ILE A 670 14.24 16.17 -13.64
N ARG A 671 14.60 15.27 -12.74
CA ARG A 671 15.98 14.96 -12.36
C ARG A 671 16.19 13.46 -12.46
N VAL A 672 17.20 13.08 -13.25
CA VAL A 672 17.59 11.69 -13.49
C VAL A 672 18.80 11.38 -12.61
N PHE A 673 18.73 10.27 -11.87
CA PHE A 673 19.70 9.85 -10.86
C PHE A 673 20.04 10.91 -9.80
N PRO A 674 19.06 11.62 -9.21
CA PRO A 674 19.31 12.73 -8.28
C PRO A 674 20.01 12.31 -6.99
N ALA A 675 19.86 11.05 -6.56
CA ALA A 675 20.41 10.58 -5.28
C ALA A 675 20.91 9.13 -5.38
N ILE A 676 21.82 8.86 -6.32
CA ILE A 676 22.52 7.57 -6.39
C ILE A 676 23.86 7.62 -5.63
N PRO A 677 24.23 6.56 -4.88
CA PRO A 677 25.56 6.41 -4.29
C PRO A 677 26.69 6.63 -5.30
N ALA A 678 27.81 7.18 -4.85
CA ALA A 678 28.96 7.43 -5.71
C ALA A 678 29.54 6.13 -6.28
N GLY A 679 29.47 5.03 -5.51
CA GLY A 679 29.90 3.70 -5.93
C GLY A 679 29.04 3.06 -7.03
N TRP A 680 27.83 3.57 -7.28
CA TRP A 680 26.93 3.01 -8.29
C TRP A 680 27.32 3.50 -9.68
N SER A 681 28.28 2.78 -10.26
CA SER A 681 28.84 3.07 -11.58
C SER A 681 27.97 2.57 -12.72
N ASN A 682 27.21 1.50 -12.50
CA ASN A 682 26.29 0.89 -13.46
C ASN A 682 24.88 0.84 -12.84
N VAL A 683 23.96 1.65 -13.37
CA VAL A 683 22.57 1.73 -12.90
C VAL A 683 21.68 2.13 -14.07
N SER A 684 20.50 1.55 -14.16
CA SER A 684 19.54 1.89 -15.21
C SER A 684 18.10 1.78 -14.74
N PHE A 685 17.22 2.41 -15.49
CA PHE A 685 15.79 2.18 -15.41
C PHE A 685 15.14 2.39 -16.77
N ASP A 686 14.01 1.73 -17.00
CA ASP A 686 13.21 1.85 -18.21
C ASP A 686 11.76 2.21 -17.84
N ASN A 687 11.23 3.22 -18.53
CA ASN A 687 9.84 3.70 -18.42
C ASN A 687 9.36 4.06 -17.01
N LEU A 688 10.25 4.55 -16.13
CA LEU A 688 9.78 5.23 -14.91
C LEU A 688 9.02 6.49 -15.30
N ARG A 689 7.92 6.77 -14.63
CA ARG A 689 7.02 7.88 -15.00
C ARG A 689 7.39 9.14 -14.23
N ALA A 690 7.46 10.27 -14.91
CA ALA A 690 7.56 11.60 -14.32
C ALA A 690 6.21 12.35 -14.42
N MET A 691 6.01 13.32 -13.53
CA MET A 691 4.91 14.28 -13.63
C MET A 691 4.93 14.98 -15.00
N GLY A 692 3.75 15.18 -15.59
CA GLY A 692 3.60 15.60 -16.98
C GLY A 692 3.29 14.45 -17.96
N ALA A 693 3.13 13.22 -17.46
CA ALA A 693 2.91 12.02 -18.27
C ALA A 693 4.08 11.71 -19.22
N PHE A 694 5.30 11.82 -18.70
CA PHE A 694 6.52 11.45 -19.41
C PHE A 694 7.05 10.11 -18.88
N LEU A 695 7.27 9.13 -19.75
CA LEU A 695 8.03 7.93 -19.40
C LEU A 695 9.50 8.18 -19.70
N ILE A 696 10.36 7.95 -18.72
CA ILE A 696 11.78 8.22 -18.77
C ILE A 696 12.53 6.88 -18.69
N SER A 697 13.50 6.71 -19.58
CA SER A 697 14.46 5.61 -19.51
C SER A 697 15.87 6.19 -19.48
N ALA A 698 16.69 5.74 -18.54
CA ALA A 698 18.06 6.21 -18.43
C ALA A 698 19.02 5.09 -18.06
N GLU A 699 20.27 5.23 -18.53
CA GLU A 699 21.34 4.30 -18.23
C GLU A 699 22.62 5.07 -17.89
N LYS A 700 23.25 4.67 -16.80
CA LYS A 700 24.58 5.08 -16.40
C LYS A 700 25.50 3.86 -16.48
N GLN A 701 26.56 3.95 -17.28
CA GLN A 701 27.62 2.94 -17.38
C GLN A 701 28.97 3.55 -17.00
N ASN A 702 29.76 2.84 -16.21
CA ASN A 702 31.09 3.29 -15.77
C ASN A 702 31.09 4.73 -15.22
N GLY A 703 30.05 5.11 -14.48
CA GLY A 703 29.94 6.44 -13.88
C GLY A 703 29.31 7.51 -14.79
N LYS A 704 29.06 7.24 -16.07
CA LYS A 704 28.57 8.22 -17.06
C LYS A 704 27.21 7.83 -17.62
N ILE A 705 26.34 8.82 -17.84
CA ILE A 705 25.04 8.59 -18.48
C ILE A 705 25.28 8.34 -19.97
N THR A 706 24.89 7.16 -20.44
CA THR A 706 25.02 6.73 -21.84
C THR A 706 23.70 6.77 -22.58
N LYS A 707 22.59 6.77 -21.86
CA LYS A 707 21.23 6.69 -22.40
C LYS A 707 20.30 7.61 -21.60
N LEU A 708 19.53 8.43 -22.30
CA LEU A 708 18.40 9.20 -21.73
C LEU A 708 17.34 9.41 -22.81
N HIS A 709 16.22 8.70 -22.65
CA HIS A 709 15.08 8.74 -23.56
C HIS A 709 13.82 9.11 -22.82
N ILE A 710 12.94 9.81 -23.53
CA ILE A 710 11.71 10.34 -22.98
C ILE A 710 10.59 10.01 -23.98
N TYR A 711 9.53 9.39 -23.47
CA TYR A 711 8.30 9.15 -24.21
C TYR A 711 7.17 9.99 -23.59
N PRO A 712 6.74 11.07 -24.26
CA PRO A 712 5.63 11.90 -23.84
C PRO A 712 4.29 11.23 -24.19
N GLU A 713 3.51 10.82 -23.20
CA GLU A 713 2.17 10.25 -23.46
C GLU A 713 1.11 11.31 -23.78
N GLN A 714 1.32 12.55 -23.33
CA GLN A 714 0.43 13.68 -23.60
C GLN A 714 1.12 14.86 -24.31
N GLY A 715 2.43 14.78 -24.57
CA GLY A 715 3.22 15.90 -25.10
C GLY A 715 3.45 16.99 -24.04
N GLY A 716 3.64 18.23 -24.49
CA GLY A 716 3.79 19.41 -23.64
C GLY A 716 5.24 19.78 -23.32
N THR A 717 5.40 20.85 -22.54
CA THR A 717 6.71 21.38 -22.16
C THR A 717 7.38 20.49 -21.13
N ILE A 718 8.61 20.08 -21.41
CA ILE A 718 9.45 19.41 -20.43
C ILE A 718 10.50 20.38 -19.89
N ARG A 719 10.76 20.27 -18.58
CA ARG A 719 11.89 20.92 -17.92
C ARG A 719 12.70 19.84 -17.22
N ILE A 720 13.93 19.65 -17.67
CA ILE A 720 14.81 18.61 -17.15
C ILE A 720 16.16 19.21 -16.77
N ALA A 721 16.64 18.88 -15.58
CA ALA A 721 17.98 19.25 -15.18
C ALA A 721 18.98 18.44 -15.97
N SER A 722 19.90 19.10 -16.67
CA SER A 722 20.94 18.45 -17.47
C SER A 722 21.73 17.50 -16.58
N PRO A 723 21.65 16.18 -16.81
CA PRO A 723 22.33 15.22 -15.96
C PRO A 723 23.79 14.98 -16.43
N PHE A 724 24.23 15.71 -17.48
CA PHE A 724 25.58 15.66 -18.06
C PHE A 724 26.51 16.77 -17.53
N GLY A 725 26.08 17.56 -16.53
CA GLY A 725 26.88 18.67 -16.01
C GLY A 725 26.99 19.84 -17.00
N ALA A 726 28.20 20.36 -17.18
CA ALA A 726 28.48 21.55 -18.02
C ALA A 726 28.74 21.23 -19.51
N GLU A 727 28.57 19.98 -19.92
CA GLU A 727 28.85 19.53 -21.29
C GLU A 727 27.75 19.99 -22.26
N GLU A 728 28.08 20.12 -23.55
CA GLU A 728 27.09 20.45 -24.58
C GLU A 728 26.13 19.27 -24.79
N VAL A 729 24.83 19.56 -24.72
CA VAL A 729 23.77 18.56 -24.85
C VAL A 729 23.06 18.72 -26.19
N VAL A 730 22.81 17.60 -26.87
CA VAL A 730 21.97 17.55 -28.07
C VAL A 730 20.65 16.86 -27.72
N VAL A 731 19.55 17.55 -27.99
CA VAL A 731 18.19 16.98 -27.89
C VAL A 731 17.69 16.71 -29.30
N THR A 732 17.14 15.52 -29.53
CA THR A 732 16.54 15.12 -30.81
C THR A 732 15.14 14.57 -30.60
N GLY A 733 14.25 14.78 -31.57
CA GLY A 733 12.83 14.37 -31.46
C GLY A 733 11.95 15.34 -30.66
N ASN A 734 12.52 16.42 -30.13
CA ASN A 734 11.75 17.50 -29.51
C ASN A 734 11.04 18.37 -30.55
N ALA A 735 10.00 19.06 -30.10
CA ALA A 735 9.40 20.18 -30.80
C ALA A 735 10.05 21.50 -30.34
N GLY A 736 10.10 22.48 -31.24
CA GLY A 736 10.59 23.82 -30.93
C GLY A 736 12.09 23.92 -30.62
N GLU A 737 12.48 25.08 -30.10
CA GLU A 737 13.87 25.35 -29.68
C GLU A 737 14.13 24.78 -28.28
N VAL A 738 15.38 24.36 -28.06
CA VAL A 738 15.87 23.94 -26.74
C VAL A 738 16.52 25.13 -26.07
N THR A 739 16.03 25.52 -24.90
CA THR A 739 16.68 26.51 -24.05
C THR A 739 17.43 25.81 -22.91
N ASN A 740 18.53 26.42 -22.46
CA ASN A 740 19.28 25.97 -21.29
C ASN A 740 19.49 27.15 -20.35
N GLU A 741 18.76 27.16 -19.25
CA GLU A 741 18.87 28.19 -18.22
C GLU A 741 19.43 27.58 -16.95
N ASN A 742 20.67 27.93 -16.59
CA ASN A 742 21.37 27.45 -15.40
C ASN A 742 21.38 25.92 -15.27
N GLY A 743 21.57 25.20 -16.38
CA GLY A 743 21.60 23.74 -16.40
C GLY A 743 20.22 23.08 -16.43
N ILE A 744 19.14 23.83 -16.63
CA ILE A 744 17.80 23.31 -16.87
C ILE A 744 17.49 23.42 -18.36
N LEU A 745 17.33 22.27 -19.02
CA LEU A 745 16.88 22.18 -20.40
C LEU A 745 15.35 22.32 -20.44
N SER A 746 14.86 23.18 -21.32
CA SER A 746 13.42 23.32 -21.58
C SER A 746 13.15 23.23 -23.07
N PHE A 747 12.15 22.43 -23.44
CA PHE A 747 11.73 22.24 -24.83
C PHE A 747 10.31 21.67 -24.90
N GLU A 748 9.67 21.79 -26.06
CA GLU A 748 8.34 21.22 -26.31
C GLU A 748 8.44 19.77 -26.78
N THR A 749 7.39 19.01 -26.52
CA THR A 749 7.29 17.62 -26.96
C THR A 749 5.93 17.33 -27.62
N SER A 750 5.94 16.46 -28.62
CA SER A 750 4.71 15.95 -29.23
C SER A 750 4.29 14.65 -28.54
N LYS A 751 2.99 14.43 -28.43
CA LYS A 751 2.43 13.17 -27.94
C LYS A 751 2.91 11.99 -28.80
N GLY A 752 3.50 10.99 -28.15
CA GLY A 752 3.91 9.72 -28.76
C GLY A 752 5.22 9.77 -29.55
N GLU A 753 5.94 10.90 -29.56
CA GLU A 753 7.22 11.04 -30.24
C GLU A 753 8.39 10.93 -29.25
N TRP A 754 9.30 9.98 -29.49
CA TRP A 754 10.46 9.77 -28.63
C TRP A 754 11.42 10.95 -28.71
N VAL A 755 11.85 11.44 -27.54
CA VAL A 755 12.92 12.41 -27.40
C VAL A 755 14.17 11.73 -26.85
N ASN A 756 15.32 12.02 -27.45
CA ASN A 756 16.62 11.56 -26.98
C ASN A 756 17.44 12.75 -26.52
N ILE A 757 18.12 12.59 -25.38
CA ILE A 757 19.06 13.58 -24.87
C ILE A 757 20.43 12.91 -24.78
N ILE A 758 21.38 13.41 -25.56
CA ILE A 758 22.73 12.87 -25.62
C ILE A 758 23.76 13.94 -25.30
N ASN A 759 24.85 13.50 -24.67
CA ASN A 759 26.06 14.28 -24.56
C ASN A 759 26.80 14.31 -25.90
N LYS A 760 27.37 15.45 -26.26
CA LYS A 760 28.02 15.67 -27.56
C LYS A 760 29.43 15.09 -27.66
#